data_AF-A0A7Z0B1M2-F1
#
_entry.id   AF-A0A7Z0B1M2-F1
#
_cell.length_a   1.000
_cell.length_b   1.000
_cell.length_c   1.000
_cell.angle_alpha   90.00
_cell.angle_beta   90.00
_cell.angle_gamma   90.00
#
_symmetry.space_group_name_H-M   'P 1'
#
loop_
_entity.id
_entity.type
_entity.pdbx_description
1 polymer ?
#
loop_
_entity_poly.entity_id
_entity_poly.type
_entity_poly.pdbx_seq_one_letter_code
_entity_poly.pdbx_strand_id
1 'polypeptide(L)'
;MANSPNLNAAAIALNRFGLGARADDTPPADPKGWLLAQLEQYQPRPAAWASQPNSVALSTELLQQRMELNQQNRQNPAADAAGSQTANQTLNQAANQANAQPAPRPGAQARLQQNAQTAPQTDAANPPQDAAQTAKQAERKAIRGEILDLYRSSVNARVESALTTPTPFVERLVHFWANHFAVSTEKPGVAALAGSFEAEAIRPHVLGRFEDMLVAVERHPAMQLFLDQTRSVGPDSMAALRAEQRNPERKRGLNENLAREIMELHTLGVRSGYSQDDVTEFARALTGWSLAAGNGKGAGNGGGNARRFGAQPDAAPGTFVFRAALHEPGSRTIMGRRYDQPGEEQALAILHDLGAAPATAQHIGGKLARHFVADNPPPGVTERLASAFERSGGDLPTVYRALIDSHEAWSPTAVKFKTPWEWTISSMRGLGWQDLGKLQTAPILTQLGQPVWRPGSPAGYDDIAASWGRARRAGAPGRDGAAFRVACRRPARCPLARSDLDGRFAQRADCDGGVAGRECLDGDRAVAGVAGFSTEMNAMLSRRKFLSVAAAGAGAMLVSPQIVFASVATDRRFVFVIQRGAADGLNIVVPYADPAYASLRGALAIDTSNAAKLDGTFALHPALAQTASMYANRQALFVHAVASPYRDRSHFDGQNVLETGGTAPYQMKDGWLNRLVARLPATRENAIAFAPTVPMALRGAAQVTSYAPSALPQAPDDLLARVAQLYDQDAQLRPLWDSAMAARGLAGDAGARQDPASLGKLAAGFLSRDDGPRIAMIETGGWDTHSAQNPRLANQLKALDTMLASLRDGMGPLWSKTTVLVATEFGRTAAANGTGGTDHGTGSVAMVLGGSVAGGRVISDWPGLAPHALYEARDLKPTTSLDAVIAGTAGESLGLDPQRTASALFGSTARPLTGVVRA
;
A
#
# COMPACT_ATOMS: atom_id res chain seq x y z
N MET A 1 15.62 -26.88 15.02
CA MET A 1 14.22 -26.51 15.31
C MET A 1 14.10 -26.45 16.81
N ALA A 2 13.79 -25.29 17.40
CA ALA A 2 13.73 -25.13 18.85
C ALA A 2 12.27 -25.03 19.31
N ASN A 3 11.99 -25.53 20.51
CA ASN A 3 10.67 -25.70 21.12
C ASN A 3 9.69 -24.54 20.86
N SER A 4 8.77 -24.72 19.92
CA SER A 4 7.53 -23.93 19.88
C SER A 4 6.65 -24.36 21.05
N PRO A 5 6.11 -23.44 21.87
CA PRO A 5 5.20 -23.82 22.95
C PRO A 5 3.93 -24.44 22.35
N ASN A 6 3.57 -25.64 22.79
CA ASN A 6 2.29 -26.25 22.45
C ASN A 6 1.15 -25.37 22.98
N LEU A 7 0.39 -24.75 22.10
CA LEU A 7 -0.78 -23.96 22.49
C LEU A 7 -1.90 -24.90 22.95
N ASN A 8 -2.34 -24.76 24.20
CA ASN A 8 -3.55 -25.43 24.66
C ASN A 8 -4.81 -24.78 24.04
N ALA A 9 -5.94 -25.47 24.08
CA ALA A 9 -7.17 -25.00 23.43
C ALA A 9 -7.63 -23.62 23.94
N ALA A 10 -7.47 -23.32 25.23
CA ALA A 10 -7.79 -21.99 25.78
C ALA A 10 -6.91 -20.88 25.16
N ALA A 11 -5.59 -21.11 25.01
CA ALA A 11 -4.68 -20.19 24.35
C ALA A 11 -5.02 -19.99 22.86
N ILE A 12 -5.48 -21.05 22.18
CA ILE A 12 -5.97 -21.00 20.80
C ILE A 12 -7.23 -20.12 20.71
N ALA A 13 -8.25 -20.36 21.53
CA ALA A 13 -9.45 -19.53 21.54
C ALA A 13 -9.14 -18.05 21.82
N LEU A 14 -8.26 -17.77 22.80
CA LEU A 14 -7.90 -16.40 23.16
C LEU A 14 -7.05 -15.68 22.10
N ASN A 15 -6.15 -16.37 21.37
CA ASN A 15 -5.16 -15.72 20.49
C ASN A 15 -5.33 -15.99 18.98
N ARG A 16 -5.81 -17.17 18.59
CA ARG A 16 -6.05 -17.53 17.17
C ARG A 16 -7.44 -17.09 16.72
N PHE A 17 -8.44 -17.21 17.59
CA PHE A 17 -9.79 -16.70 17.34
C PHE A 17 -10.00 -15.30 17.93
N GLY A 18 -9.62 -15.09 19.19
CA GLY A 18 -9.72 -13.79 19.86
C GLY A 18 -8.59 -12.81 19.54
N LEU A 19 -8.52 -11.74 20.33
CA LEU A 19 -7.56 -10.63 20.23
C LEU A 19 -6.49 -10.67 21.35
N GLY A 20 -6.32 -11.80 22.01
CA GLY A 20 -5.48 -11.98 23.20
C GLY A 20 -6.25 -11.81 24.51
N ALA A 21 -5.77 -12.46 25.57
CA ALA A 21 -6.28 -12.32 26.92
C ALA A 21 -5.96 -10.93 27.51
N ARG A 22 -6.84 -10.43 28.39
CA ARG A 22 -6.51 -9.38 29.33
C ARG A 22 -5.73 -9.93 30.52
N ALA A 23 -5.08 -9.05 31.28
CA ALA A 23 -4.32 -9.40 32.48
C ALA A 23 -5.16 -10.12 33.57
N ASP A 24 -6.48 -9.93 33.53
CA ASP A 24 -7.50 -10.42 34.46
C ASP A 24 -8.49 -11.43 33.83
N ASP A 25 -8.31 -11.81 32.56
CA ASP A 25 -9.16 -12.83 31.91
C ASP A 25 -8.77 -14.25 32.39
N THR A 26 -9.71 -14.96 33.02
CA THR A 26 -9.56 -16.41 33.30
C THR A 26 -9.60 -17.20 31.98
N PRO A 27 -8.64 -18.11 31.70
CA PRO A 27 -8.69 -18.96 30.51
C PRO A 27 -9.97 -19.83 30.46
N PRO A 28 -10.68 -19.90 29.32
CA PRO A 28 -11.95 -20.62 29.24
C PRO A 28 -11.78 -22.14 29.41
N ALA A 29 -12.58 -22.73 30.30
CA ALA A 29 -12.59 -24.18 30.55
C ALA A 29 -13.23 -24.98 29.39
N ASP A 30 -14.24 -24.40 28.72
CA ASP A 30 -14.71 -24.83 27.39
C ASP A 30 -14.38 -23.73 26.37
N PRO A 31 -13.26 -23.86 25.63
CA PRO A 31 -12.86 -22.89 24.62
C PRO A 31 -13.79 -22.82 23.41
N LYS A 32 -14.53 -23.88 23.07
CA LYS A 32 -15.49 -23.87 21.95
C LYS A 32 -16.78 -23.18 22.36
N GLY A 33 -17.39 -23.58 23.47
CA GLY A 33 -18.57 -22.91 24.03
C GLY A 33 -18.34 -21.43 24.29
N TRP A 34 -17.15 -21.06 24.77
CA TRP A 34 -16.76 -19.65 24.95
C TRP A 34 -16.71 -18.84 23.63
N LEU A 35 -16.33 -19.45 22.51
CA LEU A 35 -16.38 -18.78 21.19
C LEU A 35 -17.82 -18.68 20.67
N LEU A 36 -18.62 -19.73 20.86
CA LEU A 36 -20.01 -19.76 20.40
C LEU A 36 -20.89 -18.75 21.15
N ALA A 37 -20.74 -18.64 22.48
CA ALA A 37 -21.49 -17.67 23.30
C ALA A 37 -21.24 -16.20 22.89
N GLN A 38 -20.09 -15.89 22.28
CA GLN A 38 -19.81 -14.53 21.79
C GLN A 38 -20.69 -14.13 20.59
N LEU A 39 -21.23 -15.10 19.85
CA LEU A 39 -22.18 -14.83 18.76
C LEU A 39 -23.54 -14.33 19.30
N GLU A 40 -23.88 -14.65 20.55
CA GLU A 40 -25.13 -14.21 21.20
C GLU A 40 -24.94 -12.91 22.00
N GLN A 41 -23.73 -12.68 22.51
CA GLN A 41 -23.39 -11.53 23.37
C GLN A 41 -22.91 -10.29 22.60
N TYR A 42 -22.67 -10.40 21.29
CA TYR A 42 -22.09 -9.32 20.50
C TYR A 42 -23.06 -8.14 20.33
N GLN A 43 -22.53 -6.93 20.49
CA GLN A 43 -23.25 -5.67 20.33
C GLN A 43 -22.64 -4.90 19.15
N PRO A 44 -23.39 -4.63 18.07
CA PRO A 44 -22.87 -3.88 16.91
C PRO A 44 -22.35 -2.46 17.21
N ARG A 45 -22.91 -1.80 18.23
CA ARG A 45 -22.49 -0.46 18.66
C ARG A 45 -22.22 -0.44 20.18
N PRO A 46 -21.05 -0.95 20.62
CA PRO A 46 -20.65 -0.84 22.02
C PRO A 46 -20.29 0.61 22.36
N ALA A 47 -20.10 0.92 23.65
CA ALA A 47 -19.96 2.28 24.16
C ALA A 47 -18.94 3.17 23.40
N ALA A 48 -17.77 2.62 23.01
CA ALA A 48 -16.75 3.34 22.26
C ALA A 48 -17.22 3.85 20.88
N TRP A 49 -18.19 3.16 20.27
CA TRP A 49 -18.79 3.51 18.98
C TRP A 49 -20.09 4.32 19.11
N ALA A 50 -20.72 4.33 20.28
CA ALA A 50 -22.01 5.00 20.49
C ALA A 50 -21.95 6.52 20.31
N SER A 51 -20.78 7.13 20.52
CA SER A 51 -20.53 8.57 20.30
C SER A 51 -20.01 8.92 18.91
N GLN A 52 -19.76 7.94 18.03
CA GLN A 52 -19.26 8.21 16.68
C GLN A 52 -20.42 8.68 15.77
N PRO A 53 -20.24 9.78 15.01
CA PRO A 53 -21.26 10.31 14.13
C PRO A 53 -21.53 9.35 12.95
N ASN A 54 -22.76 9.37 12.45
CA ASN A 54 -23.15 8.57 11.30
C ASN A 54 -22.74 9.23 9.97
N SER A 55 -22.74 8.45 8.88
CA SER A 55 -22.31 8.89 7.54
C SER A 55 -23.07 10.13 7.03
N VAL A 56 -24.35 10.26 7.36
CA VAL A 56 -25.22 11.38 7.00
C VAL A 56 -24.87 12.64 7.79
N ALA A 57 -24.64 12.53 9.10
CA ALA A 57 -24.23 13.64 9.97
C ALA A 57 -22.86 14.19 9.51
N LEU A 58 -21.87 13.31 9.34
CA LEU A 58 -20.54 13.64 8.81
C LEU A 58 -20.61 14.37 7.46
N SER A 59 -21.43 13.86 6.54
CA SER A 59 -21.61 14.46 5.21
C SER A 59 -22.34 15.81 5.25
N THR A 60 -23.23 15.99 6.22
CA THR A 60 -23.98 17.24 6.44
C THR A 60 -23.08 18.32 7.04
N GLU A 61 -22.33 17.97 8.09
CA GLU A 61 -21.38 18.84 8.79
C GLU A 61 -20.28 19.36 7.84
N LEU A 62 -19.60 18.45 7.11
CA LEU A 62 -18.58 18.81 6.11
C LEU A 62 -19.12 19.71 4.99
N LEU A 63 -20.41 19.61 4.65
CA LEU A 63 -21.04 20.49 3.67
C LEU A 63 -21.46 21.83 4.27
N GLN A 64 -21.95 21.86 5.51
CA GLN A 64 -22.25 23.09 6.25
C GLN A 64 -20.99 23.92 6.46
N GLN A 65 -19.93 23.33 7.02
CA GLN A 65 -18.64 23.99 7.20
C GLN A 65 -18.09 24.54 5.87
N ARG A 66 -18.18 23.75 4.80
CA ARG A 66 -17.75 24.22 3.48
C ARG A 66 -18.59 25.38 2.97
N MET A 67 -19.90 25.42 3.24
CA MET A 67 -20.75 26.56 2.91
C MET A 67 -20.38 27.79 3.75
N GLU A 68 -20.15 27.64 5.05
CA GLU A 68 -19.74 28.71 5.96
C GLU A 68 -18.40 29.32 5.56
N LEU A 69 -17.37 28.51 5.30
CA LEU A 69 -16.08 28.97 4.77
C LEU A 69 -16.24 29.72 3.44
N ASN A 70 -17.12 29.25 2.55
CA ASN A 70 -17.44 29.95 1.31
C ASN A 70 -18.26 31.25 1.51
N GLN A 71 -18.98 31.40 2.62
CA GLN A 71 -19.66 32.65 3.00
C GLN A 71 -18.69 33.64 3.66
N GLN A 72 -17.84 33.18 4.59
CA GLN A 72 -16.77 33.97 5.22
C GLN A 72 -15.82 34.55 4.16
N ASN A 73 -15.40 33.72 3.19
CA ASN A 73 -14.58 34.14 2.04
C ASN A 73 -15.29 35.16 1.11
N ARG A 74 -16.62 35.31 1.20
CA ARG A 74 -17.39 36.35 0.47
C ARG A 74 -17.66 37.59 1.32
N GLN A 75 -17.72 37.46 2.65
CA GLN A 75 -18.01 38.54 3.59
C GLN A 75 -16.75 39.32 3.99
N ASN A 76 -15.55 38.70 3.93
CA ASN A 76 -14.27 39.34 4.22
C ASN A 76 -13.35 39.55 2.98
N PRO A 77 -13.76 40.29 1.92
CA PRO A 77 -12.79 40.80 0.92
C PRO A 77 -11.97 42.00 1.44
N ALA A 78 -12.33 42.57 2.60
CA ALA A 78 -11.76 43.83 3.11
C ALA A 78 -10.48 43.67 3.97
N ALA A 79 -10.17 42.47 4.47
CA ALA A 79 -8.96 42.25 5.29
C ALA A 79 -7.67 42.47 4.47
N ASP A 80 -7.68 42.10 3.18
CA ASP A 80 -6.55 42.30 2.26
C ASP A 80 -6.44 43.75 1.75
N ALA A 81 -7.55 44.51 1.79
CA ALA A 81 -7.57 45.93 1.43
C ALA A 81 -6.95 46.81 2.52
N ALA A 82 -7.15 46.48 3.80
CA ALA A 82 -6.65 47.28 4.92
C ALA A 82 -5.11 47.34 4.96
N GLY A 83 -4.43 46.21 4.77
CA GLY A 83 -2.96 46.16 4.69
C GLY A 83 -2.37 46.90 3.48
N SER A 84 -3.13 46.98 2.39
CA SER A 84 -2.75 47.71 1.18
C SER A 84 -2.90 49.24 1.33
N GLN A 85 -3.85 49.70 2.14
CA GLN A 85 -4.06 51.14 2.38
C GLN A 85 -3.00 51.75 3.29
N THR A 86 -2.52 51.03 4.32
CA THR A 86 -1.45 51.53 5.19
C THR A 86 -0.14 51.69 4.42
N ALA A 87 0.23 50.72 3.58
CA ALA A 87 1.43 50.78 2.73
C ALA A 87 1.38 51.94 1.72
N ASN A 88 0.24 52.16 1.06
CA ASN A 88 0.08 53.26 0.11
C ASN A 88 0.07 54.65 0.78
N GLN A 89 -0.36 54.78 2.04
CA GLN A 89 -0.25 56.05 2.76
C GLN A 89 1.20 56.38 3.12
N THR A 90 2.02 55.41 3.54
CA THR A 90 3.45 55.64 3.83
C THR A 90 4.23 55.98 2.56
N LEU A 91 3.96 55.31 1.43
CA LEU A 91 4.61 55.58 0.14
C LEU A 91 4.23 56.95 -0.44
N ASN A 92 2.96 57.36 -0.36
CA ASN A 92 2.52 58.68 -0.84
C ASN A 92 3.03 59.84 0.04
N GLN A 93 3.24 59.63 1.34
CA GLN A 93 3.87 60.63 2.20
C GLN A 93 5.37 60.80 1.91
N ALA A 94 6.08 59.72 1.55
CA ALA A 94 7.47 59.80 1.11
C ALA A 94 7.62 60.47 -0.28
N ALA A 95 6.74 60.16 -1.23
CA ALA A 95 6.77 60.75 -2.57
C ALA A 95 6.49 62.27 -2.58
N ASN A 96 5.59 62.75 -1.72
CA ASN A 96 5.24 64.17 -1.66
C ASN A 96 6.29 65.07 -0.96
N GLN A 97 7.28 64.49 -0.26
CA GLN A 97 8.40 65.26 0.30
C GLN A 97 9.59 65.41 -0.67
N ALA A 98 9.60 64.66 -1.79
CA ALA A 98 10.70 64.66 -2.75
C ALA A 98 10.54 65.67 -3.91
N ASN A 99 9.44 66.44 -3.98
CA ASN A 99 9.08 67.24 -5.15
C ASN A 99 8.95 68.75 -4.86
N ALA A 100 9.90 69.30 -4.11
CA ALA A 100 9.97 70.72 -3.76
C ALA A 100 11.35 71.33 -4.08
N GLN A 101 11.71 71.43 -5.36
CA GLN A 101 12.78 72.31 -5.86
C GLN A 101 12.49 72.78 -7.31
N PRO A 102 12.94 73.99 -7.75
CA PRO A 102 12.38 74.65 -8.93
C PRO A 102 13.02 74.30 -10.30
N ALA A 103 12.33 74.74 -11.36
CA ALA A 103 12.53 74.42 -12.78
C ALA A 103 13.89 74.81 -13.43
N PRO A 104 14.25 74.19 -14.59
CA PRO A 104 15.56 74.35 -15.23
C PRO A 104 15.68 75.56 -16.18
N ARG A 105 16.92 75.91 -16.55
CA ARG A 105 17.24 76.80 -17.69
C ARG A 105 17.56 75.99 -18.95
N PRO A 106 17.25 76.48 -20.16
CA PRO A 106 17.41 75.72 -21.40
C PRO A 106 18.82 75.85 -22.02
N GLY A 107 19.34 74.75 -22.59
CA GLY A 107 20.45 74.78 -23.54
C GLY A 107 21.60 73.81 -23.29
N ALA A 108 21.45 72.54 -23.68
CA ALA A 108 22.56 71.65 -24.08
C ALA A 108 22.00 70.35 -24.72
N GLN A 109 21.91 70.31 -26.04
CA GLN A 109 21.81 69.04 -26.77
C GLN A 109 23.21 68.37 -26.83
N ALA A 110 23.24 67.07 -27.14
CA ALA A 110 24.42 66.29 -27.50
C ALA A 110 25.45 65.93 -26.39
N ARG A 111 25.05 65.02 -25.50
CA ARG A 111 25.82 63.80 -25.10
C ARG A 111 24.88 62.86 -24.35
N LEU A 112 25.28 61.59 -24.14
CA LEU A 112 24.47 60.47 -23.57
C LEU A 112 23.53 59.72 -24.55
N GLN A 113 23.96 59.53 -25.80
CA GLN A 113 23.67 58.28 -26.54
C GLN A 113 24.92 57.39 -26.53
N GLN A 114 25.23 56.81 -25.37
CA GLN A 114 26.12 55.64 -25.17
C GLN A 114 26.12 55.31 -23.67
N ASN A 115 26.06 54.01 -23.35
CA ASN A 115 25.87 53.38 -22.02
C ASN A 115 24.43 53.00 -21.62
N ALA A 116 23.64 52.53 -22.59
CA ALA A 116 22.48 51.68 -22.31
C ALA A 116 22.91 50.20 -22.25
N GLN A 117 23.57 49.79 -21.17
CA GLN A 117 23.85 48.39 -20.80
C GLN A 117 24.23 48.32 -19.30
N THR A 118 23.90 47.21 -18.65
CA THR A 118 24.10 46.89 -17.21
C THR A 118 23.30 47.69 -16.15
N ALA A 119 22.05 47.28 -15.90
CA ALA A 119 21.44 47.18 -14.55
C ALA A 119 20.19 46.26 -14.61
N PRO A 120 19.83 45.52 -13.54
CA PRO A 120 18.73 44.54 -13.60
C PRO A 120 17.36 45.20 -13.47
N GLN A 121 16.40 44.79 -14.31
CA GLN A 121 14.98 45.10 -14.07
C GLN A 121 14.46 44.20 -12.95
N THR A 122 14.08 44.80 -11.82
CA THR A 122 13.31 44.15 -10.76
C THR A 122 11.88 43.90 -11.23
N ASP A 123 11.35 42.70 -11.00
CA ASP A 123 10.01 42.31 -11.42
C ASP A 123 8.92 43.27 -10.93
N ALA A 124 8.07 43.74 -11.84
CA ALA A 124 6.88 44.49 -11.50
C ALA A 124 5.84 43.55 -10.86
N ALA A 125 5.45 43.85 -9.62
CA ALA A 125 4.53 43.01 -8.86
C ALA A 125 3.12 42.95 -9.48
N ASN A 126 2.56 41.73 -9.55
CA ASN A 126 1.16 41.48 -9.92
C ASN A 126 0.30 41.19 -8.67
N PRO A 127 -0.58 42.11 -8.23
CA PRO A 127 -1.70 41.78 -7.35
C PRO A 127 -3.03 41.90 -8.13
N PRO A 128 -3.90 40.87 -8.15
CA PRO A 128 -4.61 40.47 -6.94
C PRO A 128 -4.82 38.95 -6.78
N GLN A 129 -4.04 38.09 -7.45
CA GLN A 129 -4.29 36.64 -7.47
C GLN A 129 -3.88 35.90 -6.17
N ASP A 130 -2.85 36.39 -5.45
CA ASP A 130 -2.27 35.68 -4.31
C ASP A 130 -3.16 35.61 -3.07
N ALA A 131 -3.94 36.67 -2.78
CA ALA A 131 -4.84 36.70 -1.61
C ALA A 131 -5.94 35.65 -1.72
N ALA A 132 -6.65 35.61 -2.86
CA ALA A 132 -7.70 34.62 -3.13
C ALA A 132 -7.16 33.18 -3.20
N GLN A 133 -5.89 33.00 -3.59
CA GLN A 133 -5.21 31.72 -3.56
C GLN A 133 -4.85 31.30 -2.12
N THR A 134 -4.39 32.24 -1.30
CA THR A 134 -4.05 32.03 0.12
C THR A 134 -5.29 31.67 0.96
N ALA A 135 -6.41 32.37 0.77
CA ALA A 135 -7.68 32.05 1.41
C ALA A 135 -8.17 30.63 1.08
N LYS A 136 -8.09 30.20 -0.20
CA LYS A 136 -8.40 28.83 -0.62
C LYS A 136 -7.43 27.78 -0.07
N GLN A 137 -6.17 28.14 0.20
CA GLN A 137 -5.23 27.25 0.88
C GLN A 137 -5.54 27.11 2.37
N ALA A 138 -5.95 28.20 3.04
CA ALA A 138 -6.42 28.17 4.42
C ALA A 138 -7.71 27.33 4.58
N GLU A 139 -8.71 27.51 3.71
CA GLU A 139 -9.94 26.69 3.62
C GLU A 139 -9.60 25.19 3.53
N ARG A 140 -8.73 24.82 2.58
CA ARG A 140 -8.28 23.43 2.39
C ARG A 140 -7.51 22.88 3.59
N LYS A 141 -6.77 23.72 4.32
CA LYS A 141 -6.01 23.34 5.51
C LYS A 141 -6.93 23.09 6.71
N ALA A 142 -7.95 23.93 6.90
CA ALA A 142 -8.93 23.79 7.98
C ALA A 142 -9.74 22.49 7.83
N ILE A 143 -10.39 22.30 6.68
CA ILE A 143 -11.18 21.09 6.37
C ILE A 143 -10.32 19.81 6.52
N ARG A 144 -9.04 19.86 6.10
CA ARG A 144 -8.11 18.73 6.24
C ARG A 144 -7.73 18.44 7.70
N GLY A 145 -7.73 19.45 8.58
CA GLY A 145 -7.51 19.28 10.02
C GLY A 145 -8.66 18.49 10.65
N GLU A 146 -9.89 18.92 10.39
CA GLU A 146 -11.09 18.27 10.92
C GLU A 146 -11.25 16.82 10.45
N ILE A 147 -11.07 16.55 9.15
CA ILE A 147 -11.09 15.19 8.59
C ILE A 147 -10.05 14.29 9.29
N LEU A 148 -8.89 14.83 9.66
CA LEU A 148 -7.85 14.09 10.36
C LEU A 148 -8.23 13.78 11.82
N ASP A 149 -8.94 14.68 12.48
CA ASP A 149 -9.37 14.49 13.87
C ASP A 149 -10.61 13.59 13.98
N LEU A 150 -11.55 13.66 13.04
CA LEU A 150 -12.62 12.68 12.84
C LEU A 150 -12.04 11.28 12.62
N TYR A 151 -11.10 11.13 11.69
CA TYR A 151 -10.38 9.88 11.44
C TYR A 151 -9.71 9.33 12.72
N ARG A 152 -9.00 10.17 13.48
CA ARG A 152 -8.37 9.78 14.75
C ARG A 152 -9.39 9.33 15.79
N SER A 153 -10.51 10.04 15.93
CA SER A 153 -11.61 9.69 16.84
C SER A 153 -12.13 8.29 16.54
N SER A 154 -12.46 8.00 15.28
CA SER A 154 -12.94 6.67 14.87
C SER A 154 -11.89 5.57 15.02
N VAL A 155 -10.60 5.85 14.77
CA VAL A 155 -9.53 4.88 15.03
C VAL A 155 -9.39 4.58 16.53
N ASN A 156 -9.50 5.59 17.40
CA ASN A 156 -9.47 5.39 18.85
C ASN A 156 -10.67 4.58 19.33
N ALA A 157 -11.89 4.87 18.84
CA ALA A 157 -13.10 4.08 19.12
C ALA A 157 -12.93 2.59 18.74
N ARG A 158 -12.35 2.32 17.57
CA ARG A 158 -12.03 0.95 17.12
C ARG A 158 -11.06 0.24 18.08
N VAL A 159 -10.02 0.93 18.54
CA VAL A 159 -9.05 0.35 19.50
C VAL A 159 -9.70 0.13 20.87
N GLU A 160 -10.42 1.10 21.42
CA GLU A 160 -11.05 0.99 22.75
C GLU A 160 -12.11 -0.11 22.79
N SER A 161 -12.89 -0.27 21.71
CA SER A 161 -13.77 -1.43 21.49
C SER A 161 -12.98 -2.74 21.55
N ALA A 162 -11.87 -2.84 20.81
CA ALA A 162 -11.02 -4.04 20.79
C ALA A 162 -10.30 -4.35 22.13
N LEU A 163 -9.98 -3.34 22.94
CA LEU A 163 -9.40 -3.50 24.28
C LEU A 163 -10.42 -4.02 25.30
N THR A 164 -11.65 -3.51 25.25
CA THR A 164 -12.68 -3.74 26.29
C THR A 164 -13.67 -4.84 25.97
N THR A 165 -13.86 -5.19 24.69
CA THR A 165 -14.89 -6.13 24.25
C THR A 165 -14.87 -7.48 25.00
N PRO A 166 -16.05 -7.98 25.44
CA PRO A 166 -16.21 -9.35 25.93
C PRO A 166 -16.32 -10.37 24.78
N THR A 167 -16.48 -9.92 23.53
CA THR A 167 -16.62 -10.75 22.33
C THR A 167 -15.46 -10.59 21.34
N PRO A 168 -14.19 -10.79 21.77
CA PRO A 168 -13.01 -10.52 20.95
C PRO A 168 -12.90 -11.38 19.68
N PHE A 169 -13.59 -12.53 19.59
CA PHE A 169 -13.68 -13.29 18.34
C PHE A 169 -14.52 -12.54 17.29
N VAL A 170 -15.69 -12.03 17.68
CA VAL A 170 -16.57 -11.27 16.76
C VAL A 170 -15.95 -9.93 16.40
N GLU A 171 -15.28 -9.26 17.35
CA GLU A 171 -14.53 -8.03 17.05
C GLU A 171 -13.37 -8.27 16.06
N ARG A 172 -12.73 -9.45 16.10
CA ARG A 172 -11.75 -9.85 15.08
C ARG A 172 -12.40 -10.12 13.72
N LEU A 173 -13.60 -10.73 13.70
CA LEU A 173 -14.38 -10.87 12.46
C LEU A 173 -14.79 -9.53 11.87
N VAL A 174 -15.19 -8.54 12.68
CA VAL A 174 -15.44 -7.15 12.21
C VAL A 174 -14.20 -6.60 11.51
N HIS A 175 -13.00 -6.82 12.07
CA HIS A 175 -11.76 -6.39 11.45
C HIS A 175 -11.42 -7.14 10.15
N PHE A 176 -11.70 -8.45 10.08
CA PHE A 176 -11.58 -9.25 8.85
C PHE A 176 -12.49 -8.70 7.75
N TRP A 177 -13.76 -8.41 8.04
CA TRP A 177 -14.71 -7.89 7.05
C TRP A 177 -14.42 -6.45 6.63
N ALA A 178 -14.04 -5.58 7.56
CA ALA A 178 -13.57 -4.23 7.24
C ALA A 178 -12.26 -4.22 6.42
N ASN A 179 -11.54 -5.34 6.38
CA ASN A 179 -10.37 -5.56 5.53
C ASN A 179 -10.74 -6.27 4.20
N HIS A 180 -11.77 -7.11 4.19
CA HIS A 180 -12.29 -7.76 2.98
C HIS A 180 -12.96 -6.76 2.04
N PHE A 181 -13.80 -5.88 2.59
CA PHE A 181 -14.46 -4.77 1.91
C PHE A 181 -13.67 -3.47 2.11
N ALA A 182 -12.39 -3.48 1.76
CA ALA A 182 -11.48 -2.42 2.15
C ALA A 182 -11.77 -1.08 1.46
N VAL A 183 -11.92 -0.03 2.27
CA VAL A 183 -11.86 1.37 1.83
C VAL A 183 -10.53 2.02 2.23
N SER A 184 -10.05 2.98 1.44
CA SER A 184 -8.78 3.67 1.73
C SER A 184 -8.94 5.17 1.99
N THR A 185 -8.51 5.59 3.18
CA THR A 185 -8.44 6.99 3.66
C THR A 185 -7.48 7.90 2.87
N GLU A 186 -6.80 7.40 1.83
CA GLU A 186 -6.02 8.24 0.91
C GLU A 186 -6.89 9.26 0.16
N LYS A 187 -8.17 8.91 -0.09
CA LYS A 187 -9.17 9.86 -0.57
C LYS A 187 -9.72 10.66 0.62
N PRO A 188 -9.58 12.01 0.68
CA PRO A 188 -10.00 12.79 1.85
C PRO A 188 -11.48 12.64 2.23
N GLY A 189 -12.38 12.48 1.26
CA GLY A 189 -13.80 12.23 1.53
C GLY A 189 -14.07 10.85 2.16
N VAL A 190 -13.23 9.85 1.86
CA VAL A 190 -13.31 8.51 2.48
C VAL A 190 -12.72 8.55 3.89
N ALA A 191 -11.69 9.37 4.14
CA ALA A 191 -11.07 9.47 5.46
C ALA A 191 -12.03 9.88 6.59
N ALA A 192 -13.00 10.75 6.30
CA ALA A 192 -14.06 11.12 7.24
C ALA A 192 -15.10 10.01 7.45
N LEU A 193 -15.34 9.16 6.44
CA LEU A 193 -16.42 8.16 6.42
C LEU A 193 -15.96 6.73 6.71
N ALA A 194 -14.65 6.48 6.88
CA ALA A 194 -14.11 5.15 7.11
C ALA A 194 -14.55 4.55 8.46
N GLY A 195 -14.73 5.40 9.48
CA GLY A 195 -15.30 5.00 10.77
C GLY A 195 -16.79 4.64 10.67
N SER A 196 -17.58 5.50 10.03
CA SER A 196 -19.02 5.23 9.83
C SER A 196 -19.26 3.98 8.97
N PHE A 197 -18.40 3.74 7.98
CA PHE A 197 -18.45 2.52 7.15
C PHE A 197 -18.36 1.24 7.97
N GLU A 198 -17.40 1.14 8.90
CA GLU A 198 -17.33 0.00 9.81
C GLU A 198 -18.56 -0.06 10.73
N ALA A 199 -19.02 1.08 11.25
CA ALA A 199 -20.13 1.18 12.21
C ALA A 199 -21.54 1.03 11.62
N GLU A 200 -21.69 1.07 10.29
CA GLU A 200 -22.98 1.03 9.57
C GLU A 200 -23.05 -0.17 8.61
N ALA A 201 -22.01 -0.42 7.82
CA ALA A 201 -22.01 -1.50 6.83
C ALA A 201 -21.50 -2.83 7.40
N ILE A 202 -20.46 -2.82 8.24
CA ILE A 202 -19.80 -4.05 8.72
C ILE A 202 -20.37 -4.55 10.04
N ARG A 203 -20.32 -3.72 11.09
CA ARG A 203 -20.65 -4.11 12.47
C ARG A 203 -22.08 -4.65 12.66
N PRO A 204 -23.13 -4.12 12.02
CA PRO A 204 -24.48 -4.68 12.15
C PRO A 204 -24.65 -6.04 11.45
N HIS A 205 -23.92 -6.27 10.35
CA HIS A 205 -24.12 -7.43 9.47
C HIS A 205 -23.12 -8.57 9.71
N VAL A 206 -22.13 -8.40 10.61
CA VAL A 206 -21.08 -9.42 10.88
C VAL A 206 -21.63 -10.77 11.34
N LEU A 207 -22.83 -10.79 11.95
CA LEU A 207 -23.58 -11.99 12.34
C LEU A 207 -24.88 -12.20 11.53
N GLY A 208 -25.00 -11.56 10.36
CA GLY A 208 -26.14 -11.71 9.45
C GLY A 208 -25.81 -12.57 8.22
N ARG A 209 -26.54 -12.37 7.11
CA ARG A 209 -26.19 -12.98 5.82
C ARG A 209 -25.11 -12.15 5.11
N PHE A 210 -24.26 -12.82 4.35
CA PHE A 210 -23.23 -12.18 3.53
C PHE A 210 -23.82 -11.18 2.52
N GLU A 211 -24.96 -11.53 1.91
CA GLU A 211 -25.67 -10.67 0.96
C GLU A 211 -26.10 -9.33 1.57
N ASP A 212 -26.62 -9.33 2.80
CA ASP A 212 -27.02 -8.11 3.51
C ASP A 212 -25.81 -7.20 3.75
N MET A 213 -24.68 -7.78 4.16
CA MET A 213 -23.42 -7.05 4.33
C MET A 213 -22.91 -6.49 3.00
N LEU A 214 -22.91 -7.29 1.93
CA LEU A 214 -22.50 -6.89 0.59
C LEU A 214 -23.32 -5.68 0.11
N VAL A 215 -24.65 -5.76 0.15
CA VAL A 215 -25.53 -4.65 -0.27
C VAL A 215 -25.33 -3.41 0.61
N ALA A 216 -25.16 -3.58 1.92
CA ALA A 216 -24.88 -2.47 2.84
C ALA A 216 -23.52 -1.80 2.56
N VAL A 217 -22.49 -2.58 2.23
CA VAL A 217 -21.17 -2.09 1.84
C VAL A 217 -21.23 -1.32 0.53
N GLU A 218 -21.77 -1.93 -0.53
CA GLU A 218 -21.70 -1.32 -1.87
C GLU A 218 -22.52 -0.03 -1.95
N ARG A 219 -23.62 0.07 -1.19
CA ARG A 219 -24.40 1.30 -1.07
C ARG A 219 -23.78 2.34 -0.13
N HIS A 220 -22.84 1.98 0.77
CA HIS A 220 -22.35 2.93 1.77
C HIS A 220 -21.55 4.10 1.13
N PRO A 221 -21.72 5.35 1.59
CA PRO A 221 -21.09 6.53 0.98
C PRO A 221 -19.57 6.46 0.87
N ALA A 222 -18.89 5.83 1.83
CA ALA A 222 -17.45 5.60 1.77
C ALA A 222 -17.04 4.75 0.55
N MET A 223 -17.75 3.66 0.24
CA MET A 223 -17.44 2.79 -0.89
C MET A 223 -17.74 3.49 -2.22
N GLN A 224 -18.89 4.13 -2.31
CA GLN A 224 -19.33 4.95 -3.45
C GLN A 224 -18.34 6.07 -3.82
N LEU A 225 -17.67 6.67 -2.83
CA LEU A 225 -16.59 7.65 -3.04
C LEU A 225 -15.21 7.00 -3.24
N PHE A 226 -14.94 5.85 -2.60
CA PHE A 226 -13.67 5.15 -2.72
C PHE A 226 -13.43 4.65 -4.14
N LEU A 227 -14.44 4.06 -4.78
CA LEU A 227 -14.34 3.52 -6.15
C LEU A 227 -14.87 4.50 -7.22
N ASP A 228 -15.08 5.78 -6.85
CA ASP A 228 -15.59 6.86 -7.72
C ASP A 228 -16.93 6.56 -8.42
N GLN A 229 -17.74 5.62 -7.90
CA GLN A 229 -19.00 5.19 -8.53
C GLN A 229 -19.99 6.34 -8.74
N THR A 230 -20.03 7.32 -7.82
CA THR A 230 -20.87 8.52 -7.94
C THR A 230 -20.66 9.35 -9.20
N ARG A 231 -19.58 9.09 -9.97
CA ARG A 231 -19.26 9.71 -11.25
C ARG A 231 -19.65 8.87 -12.47
N SER A 232 -19.99 7.60 -12.29
CA SER A 232 -20.37 6.68 -13.36
C SER A 232 -21.70 7.09 -13.99
N VAL A 233 -21.74 7.16 -15.32
CA VAL A 233 -22.94 7.53 -16.09
C VAL A 233 -23.11 6.54 -17.23
N GLY A 234 -24.32 5.97 -17.38
CA GLY A 234 -24.66 5.11 -18.50
C GLY A 234 -24.46 5.85 -19.83
N PRO A 235 -23.65 5.33 -20.77
CA PRO A 235 -23.45 5.95 -22.09
C PRO A 235 -24.76 6.30 -22.83
N ASP A 236 -25.78 5.46 -22.72
CA ASP A 236 -27.09 5.66 -23.35
C ASP A 236 -28.14 6.26 -22.38
N SER A 237 -27.70 6.71 -21.20
CA SER A 237 -28.58 7.34 -20.20
C SER A 237 -29.13 8.69 -20.68
N MET A 238 -30.31 9.04 -20.16
CA MET A 238 -30.97 10.33 -20.42
C MET A 238 -30.12 11.58 -20.06
N ALA A 239 -29.08 11.42 -19.24
CA ALA A 239 -28.13 12.49 -18.92
C ALA A 239 -26.89 12.51 -19.81
N ALA A 240 -26.46 11.36 -20.34
CA ALA A 240 -25.39 11.28 -21.33
C ALA A 240 -25.86 11.84 -22.68
N LEU A 241 -26.99 11.35 -23.21
CA LEU A 241 -27.58 11.82 -24.47
C LEU A 241 -27.82 13.33 -24.49
N ARG A 242 -28.33 13.91 -23.39
CA ARG A 242 -28.51 15.37 -23.24
C ARG A 242 -27.21 16.15 -23.05
N ALA A 243 -26.14 15.51 -22.59
CA ALA A 243 -24.83 16.15 -22.48
C ALA A 243 -24.15 16.20 -23.86
N GLU A 244 -24.20 15.09 -24.61
CA GLU A 244 -23.70 15.00 -25.98
C GLU A 244 -24.41 15.97 -26.92
N GLN A 245 -25.74 16.10 -26.84
CA GLN A 245 -26.52 17.12 -27.56
C GLN A 245 -26.08 18.57 -27.28
N ARG A 246 -25.47 18.85 -26.13
CA ARG A 246 -25.00 20.20 -25.74
C ARG A 246 -23.53 20.43 -26.07
N ASN A 247 -22.72 19.39 -25.99
CA ASN A 247 -21.30 19.42 -26.33
C ASN A 247 -20.84 18.00 -26.70
N PRO A 248 -20.77 17.68 -28.01
CA PRO A 248 -20.35 16.36 -28.49
C PRO A 248 -18.92 15.97 -28.10
N GLU A 249 -18.04 16.95 -27.87
CA GLU A 249 -16.64 16.72 -27.48
C GLU A 249 -16.49 16.28 -26.01
N ARG A 250 -17.56 16.42 -25.20
CA ARG A 250 -17.52 16.17 -23.75
C ARG A 250 -18.45 15.04 -23.33
N LYS A 251 -18.21 13.85 -23.87
CA LYS A 251 -18.92 12.62 -23.49
C LYS A 251 -18.74 12.35 -21.99
N ARG A 252 -19.87 12.11 -21.31
CA ARG A 252 -19.90 11.43 -20.01
C ARG A 252 -19.76 9.95 -20.26
N GLY A 253 -19.25 9.19 -19.30
CA GLY A 253 -19.16 7.75 -19.49
C GLY A 253 -18.99 6.95 -18.21
N LEU A 254 -18.72 5.69 -18.45
CA LEU A 254 -18.71 4.62 -17.47
C LEU A 254 -17.45 4.68 -16.57
N ASN A 255 -17.61 4.19 -15.35
CA ASN A 255 -16.53 3.82 -14.43
C ASN A 255 -16.77 2.36 -14.03
N GLU A 256 -15.78 1.50 -14.30
CA GLU A 256 -15.88 0.05 -14.10
C GLU A 256 -15.44 -0.42 -12.71
N ASN A 257 -14.79 0.43 -11.91
CA ASN A 257 -14.07 -0.03 -10.73
C ASN A 257 -14.96 -0.74 -9.72
N LEU A 258 -16.12 -0.16 -9.39
CA LEU A 258 -17.04 -0.80 -8.44
C LEU A 258 -17.47 -2.20 -8.92
N ALA A 259 -17.81 -2.35 -10.21
CA ALA A 259 -18.15 -3.65 -10.79
C ALA A 259 -16.99 -4.66 -10.68
N ARG A 260 -15.77 -4.21 -10.99
CA ARG A 260 -14.55 -5.03 -10.93
C ARG A 260 -14.26 -5.47 -9.50
N GLU A 261 -14.20 -4.55 -8.54
CA GLU A 261 -13.89 -4.89 -7.15
C GLU A 261 -14.97 -5.82 -6.56
N ILE A 262 -16.25 -5.61 -6.90
CA ILE A 262 -17.33 -6.49 -6.47
C ILE A 262 -17.10 -7.92 -6.97
N MET A 263 -16.91 -8.11 -8.29
CA MET A 263 -16.75 -9.44 -8.89
C MET A 263 -15.44 -10.11 -8.45
N GLU A 264 -14.34 -9.35 -8.43
CA GLU A 264 -12.99 -9.89 -8.24
C GLU A 264 -12.61 -10.08 -6.77
N LEU A 265 -12.91 -9.11 -5.91
CA LEU A 265 -12.36 -9.04 -4.55
C LEU A 265 -13.43 -9.25 -3.48
N HIS A 266 -14.63 -8.73 -3.68
CA HIS A 266 -15.69 -8.80 -2.70
C HIS A 266 -16.48 -10.11 -2.78
N THR A 267 -16.72 -10.66 -3.98
CA THR A 267 -17.58 -11.84 -4.21
C THR A 267 -16.82 -13.03 -4.80
N LEU A 268 -16.78 -13.20 -6.13
CA LEU A 268 -16.41 -14.45 -6.80
C LEU A 268 -14.95 -14.87 -6.62
N GLY A 269 -14.07 -13.90 -6.32
CA GLY A 269 -12.62 -14.12 -6.26
C GLY A 269 -11.93 -14.05 -7.62
N VAL A 270 -10.61 -13.84 -7.58
CA VAL A 270 -9.73 -13.71 -8.75
C VAL A 270 -9.71 -15.01 -9.58
N ARG A 271 -10.00 -14.90 -10.89
CA ARG A 271 -10.08 -15.99 -11.90
C ARG A 271 -11.27 -16.94 -11.73
N SER A 272 -12.42 -16.40 -11.37
CA SER A 272 -13.71 -17.12 -11.25
C SER A 272 -14.51 -17.24 -12.57
N GLY A 273 -13.92 -16.87 -13.71
CA GLY A 273 -14.49 -17.12 -15.04
C GLY A 273 -15.32 -15.99 -15.65
N TYR A 274 -15.40 -14.82 -15.01
CA TYR A 274 -15.94 -13.61 -15.64
C TYR A 274 -14.94 -13.02 -16.65
N SER A 275 -15.48 -12.33 -17.65
CA SER A 275 -14.74 -11.62 -18.70
C SER A 275 -14.65 -10.11 -18.42
N GLN A 276 -13.84 -9.40 -19.24
CA GLN A 276 -13.85 -7.93 -19.22
C GLN A 276 -15.22 -7.35 -19.60
N ASP A 277 -15.93 -7.97 -20.54
CA ASP A 277 -17.25 -7.52 -20.98
C ASP A 277 -18.29 -7.66 -19.85
N ASP A 278 -18.20 -8.71 -19.03
CA ASP A 278 -19.06 -8.88 -17.84
C ASP A 278 -18.87 -7.75 -16.83
N VAL A 279 -17.62 -7.29 -16.63
CA VAL A 279 -17.32 -6.13 -15.77
C VAL A 279 -17.91 -4.85 -16.36
N THR A 280 -17.79 -4.64 -17.67
CA THR A 280 -18.38 -3.48 -18.36
C THR A 280 -19.91 -3.50 -18.27
N GLU A 281 -20.56 -4.65 -18.46
CA GLU A 281 -22.03 -4.79 -18.38
C GLU A 281 -22.56 -4.66 -16.95
N PHE A 282 -21.84 -5.15 -15.94
CA PHE A 282 -22.20 -4.90 -14.54
C PHE A 282 -21.97 -3.44 -14.14
N ALA A 283 -20.91 -2.80 -14.64
CA ALA A 283 -20.69 -1.37 -14.45
C ALA A 283 -21.86 -0.55 -15.01
N ARG A 284 -22.42 -0.93 -16.17
CA ARG A 284 -23.67 -0.33 -16.71
C ARG A 284 -24.83 -0.50 -15.74
N ALA A 285 -25.08 -1.70 -15.22
CA ALA A 285 -26.17 -1.93 -14.24
C ALA A 285 -26.04 -1.06 -12.98
N LEU A 286 -24.82 -0.83 -12.49
CA LEU A 286 -24.54 0.01 -11.32
C LEU A 286 -24.68 1.51 -11.59
N THR A 287 -24.78 1.97 -12.84
CA THR A 287 -24.97 3.40 -13.12
C THR A 287 -26.26 3.93 -12.52
N GLY A 288 -26.29 5.21 -12.15
CA GLY A 288 -27.39 5.78 -11.37
C GLY A 288 -27.23 5.64 -9.85
N TRP A 289 -26.44 4.67 -9.36
CA TRP A 289 -26.02 4.65 -7.95
C TRP A 289 -25.23 5.92 -7.63
N SER A 290 -25.64 6.64 -6.59
CA SER A 290 -25.16 8.00 -6.33
C SER A 290 -25.39 8.41 -4.88
N LEU A 291 -24.94 9.61 -4.53
CA LEU A 291 -25.18 10.22 -3.21
C LEU A 291 -26.04 11.48 -3.34
N ALA A 292 -26.86 11.73 -2.34
CA ALA A 292 -27.59 12.96 -2.15
C ALA A 292 -26.60 14.11 -1.94
N ALA A 293 -26.79 15.19 -2.70
CA ALA A 293 -25.95 16.38 -2.61
C ALA A 293 -26.74 17.48 -1.92
N GLY A 294 -26.21 18.00 -0.81
CA GLY A 294 -26.91 18.95 0.07
C GLY A 294 -27.29 20.30 -0.54
N ASN A 295 -27.09 20.52 -1.84
CA ASN A 295 -27.47 21.77 -2.51
C ASN A 295 -27.67 21.62 -4.03
N GLY A 296 -28.45 20.61 -4.46
CA GLY A 296 -29.03 20.53 -5.82
C GLY A 296 -28.06 20.47 -7.01
N LYS A 297 -26.75 20.43 -6.75
CA LYS A 297 -25.63 20.33 -7.68
C LYS A 297 -24.79 19.15 -7.21
N GLY A 298 -24.92 18.01 -7.90
CA GLY A 298 -24.14 16.82 -7.59
C GLY A 298 -22.62 17.03 -7.78
N ALA A 299 -21.82 16.07 -7.33
CA ALA A 299 -20.36 16.08 -7.47
C ALA A 299 -19.85 15.85 -8.92
N GLY A 300 -20.60 16.31 -9.92
CA GLY A 300 -20.24 16.34 -11.33
C GLY A 300 -20.54 17.71 -11.90
N ASN A 301 -19.58 18.30 -12.63
CA ASN A 301 -19.68 19.65 -13.18
C ASN A 301 -20.93 19.78 -14.07
N GLY A 302 -21.88 20.61 -13.64
CA GLY A 302 -23.16 20.81 -14.33
C GLY A 302 -24.23 21.36 -13.39
N GLY A 303 -24.29 22.69 -13.24
CA GLY A 303 -25.38 23.34 -12.50
C GLY A 303 -26.71 23.19 -13.22
N GLY A 304 -27.65 22.45 -12.64
CA GLY A 304 -29.00 22.29 -13.18
C GLY A 304 -29.93 21.61 -12.18
N ASN A 305 -31.11 22.18 -11.97
CA ASN A 305 -32.08 21.81 -10.93
C ASN A 305 -32.26 20.30 -10.70
N ALA A 306 -31.87 19.83 -9.51
CA ALA A 306 -32.16 18.47 -9.03
C ALA A 306 -33.66 18.11 -9.00
N ARG A 307 -34.55 19.13 -8.92
CA ARG A 307 -36.02 18.96 -8.89
C ARG A 307 -36.65 18.33 -10.15
N ARG A 308 -35.90 18.09 -11.24
CA ARG A 308 -36.47 17.68 -12.55
C ARG A 308 -36.31 16.20 -12.91
N PHE A 309 -35.63 15.38 -12.10
CA PHE A 309 -35.22 14.01 -12.49
C PHE A 309 -35.35 12.95 -11.37
N GLY A 310 -36.40 13.01 -10.56
CA GLY A 310 -36.79 11.91 -9.66
C GLY A 310 -35.84 11.62 -8.48
N ALA A 311 -34.83 12.45 -8.24
CA ALA A 311 -34.09 12.39 -6.99
C ALA A 311 -35.01 12.84 -5.85
N GLN A 312 -35.07 12.07 -4.75
CA GLN A 312 -35.73 12.44 -3.51
C GLN A 312 -35.23 13.85 -3.09
N PRO A 313 -36.07 14.91 -3.14
CA PRO A 313 -35.61 16.28 -2.97
C PRO A 313 -35.04 16.57 -1.58
N ASP A 314 -35.47 15.76 -0.61
CA ASP A 314 -35.27 15.97 0.83
C ASP A 314 -34.30 14.95 1.45
N ALA A 315 -33.65 14.11 0.63
CA ALA A 315 -32.63 13.18 1.11
C ALA A 315 -31.44 13.95 1.69
N ALA A 316 -31.11 13.65 2.95
CA ALA A 316 -30.03 14.32 3.66
C ALA A 316 -28.67 14.13 2.95
N PRO A 317 -27.75 15.11 3.01
CA PRO A 317 -26.49 15.03 2.27
C PRO A 317 -25.69 13.77 2.58
N GLY A 318 -25.07 13.18 1.56
CA GLY A 318 -24.32 11.92 1.70
C GLY A 318 -25.18 10.67 1.75
N THR A 319 -26.51 10.75 1.90
CA THR A 319 -27.39 9.57 1.81
C THR A 319 -27.28 8.92 0.43
N PHE A 320 -27.24 7.58 0.37
CA PHE A 320 -27.31 6.85 -0.89
C PHE A 320 -28.64 7.11 -1.62
N VAL A 321 -28.59 7.36 -2.93
CA VAL A 321 -29.78 7.56 -3.78
C VAL A 321 -29.57 6.99 -5.17
N PHE A 322 -30.60 6.34 -5.71
CA PHE A 322 -30.64 5.98 -7.13
C PHE A 322 -31.10 7.17 -8.00
N ARG A 323 -30.39 7.39 -9.12
CA ARG A 323 -30.66 8.48 -10.07
C ARG A 323 -30.93 7.90 -11.46
N ALA A 324 -32.18 7.53 -11.72
CA ALA A 324 -32.63 6.93 -12.98
C ALA A 324 -32.16 7.70 -14.24
N ALA A 325 -32.03 9.03 -14.20
CA ALA A 325 -31.54 9.81 -15.33
C ALA A 325 -30.04 9.60 -15.68
N LEU A 326 -29.24 9.03 -14.78
CA LEU A 326 -27.83 8.66 -15.02
C LEU A 326 -27.66 7.16 -15.34
N HIS A 327 -28.72 6.36 -15.19
CA HIS A 327 -28.68 4.91 -15.35
C HIS A 327 -28.75 4.50 -16.83
N GLU A 328 -28.04 3.44 -17.17
CA GLU A 328 -28.05 2.81 -18.48
C GLU A 328 -29.38 2.08 -18.71
N PRO A 329 -30.11 2.34 -19.80
CA PRO A 329 -31.34 1.61 -20.09
C PRO A 329 -31.08 0.18 -20.61
N GLY A 330 -32.08 -0.69 -20.43
CA GLY A 330 -32.16 -1.99 -21.09
C GLY A 330 -31.44 -3.14 -20.38
N SER A 331 -31.75 -4.35 -20.84
CA SER A 331 -31.29 -5.61 -20.26
C SER A 331 -29.78 -5.78 -20.31
N ARG A 332 -29.19 -6.25 -19.22
CA ARG A 332 -27.76 -6.60 -19.15
C ARG A 332 -27.59 -8.12 -19.24
N THR A 333 -26.45 -8.58 -19.76
CA THR A 333 -26.06 -9.99 -19.70
C THR A 333 -24.70 -10.09 -19.05
N ILE A 334 -24.60 -10.84 -17.95
CA ILE A 334 -23.41 -10.97 -17.12
C ILE A 334 -23.25 -12.45 -16.78
N MET A 335 -22.08 -13.02 -17.09
CA MET A 335 -21.72 -14.43 -16.94
C MET A 335 -22.77 -15.38 -17.58
N GLY A 336 -23.30 -14.98 -18.74
CA GLY A 336 -24.34 -15.71 -19.47
C GLY A 336 -25.76 -15.60 -18.89
N ARG A 337 -25.95 -14.93 -17.75
CA ARG A 337 -27.28 -14.67 -17.15
C ARG A 337 -27.80 -13.30 -17.56
N ARG A 338 -29.09 -13.24 -17.91
CA ARG A 338 -29.79 -12.03 -18.34
C ARG A 338 -30.51 -11.36 -17.17
N TYR A 339 -30.43 -10.03 -17.11
CA TYR A 339 -31.03 -9.18 -16.08
C TYR A 339 -31.93 -8.13 -16.71
N ASP A 340 -33.25 -8.34 -16.61
CA ASP A 340 -34.30 -7.49 -17.19
C ASP A 340 -34.95 -6.54 -16.15
N GLN A 341 -34.54 -6.62 -14.88
CA GLN A 341 -35.05 -5.77 -13.80
C GLN A 341 -34.82 -4.27 -14.09
N PRO A 342 -35.74 -3.37 -13.72
CA PRO A 342 -35.62 -1.94 -14.00
C PRO A 342 -34.77 -1.21 -12.96
N GLY A 343 -33.89 -0.32 -13.43
CA GLY A 343 -33.22 0.65 -12.56
C GLY A 343 -32.33 0.00 -11.50
N GLU A 344 -32.50 0.40 -10.23
CA GLU A 344 -31.67 -0.10 -9.13
C GLU A 344 -31.81 -1.61 -8.90
N GLU A 345 -33.00 -2.17 -9.14
CA GLU A 345 -33.28 -3.60 -8.93
C GLU A 345 -32.40 -4.50 -9.80
N GLN A 346 -31.90 -3.99 -10.93
CA GLN A 346 -30.95 -4.70 -11.80
C GLN A 346 -29.63 -4.97 -11.08
N ALA A 347 -29.03 -3.95 -10.46
CA ALA A 347 -27.80 -4.09 -9.70
C ALA A 347 -27.99 -4.97 -8.45
N LEU A 348 -29.13 -4.86 -7.78
CA LEU A 348 -29.44 -5.71 -6.62
C LEU A 348 -29.62 -7.19 -6.99
N ALA A 349 -30.29 -7.49 -8.10
CA ALA A 349 -30.43 -8.86 -8.59
C ALA A 349 -29.07 -9.49 -8.94
N ILE A 350 -28.17 -8.71 -9.56
CA ILE A 350 -26.79 -9.14 -9.85
C ILE A 350 -26.03 -9.38 -8.54
N LEU A 351 -26.12 -8.48 -7.55
CA LEU A 351 -25.47 -8.64 -6.24
C LEU A 351 -25.96 -9.87 -5.47
N HIS A 352 -27.26 -10.18 -5.51
CA HIS A 352 -27.83 -11.41 -4.95
C HIS A 352 -27.17 -12.65 -5.60
N ASP A 353 -27.15 -12.71 -6.93
CA ASP A 353 -26.62 -13.86 -7.66
C ASP A 353 -25.10 -14.03 -7.49
N LEU A 354 -24.34 -12.92 -7.48
CA LEU A 354 -22.91 -12.94 -7.16
C LEU A 354 -22.66 -13.36 -5.70
N GLY A 355 -23.46 -12.85 -4.76
CA GLY A 355 -23.36 -13.20 -3.33
C GLY A 355 -23.68 -14.66 -3.02
N ALA A 356 -24.59 -15.26 -3.79
CA ALA A 356 -24.99 -16.66 -3.68
C ALA A 356 -24.14 -17.65 -4.53
N ALA A 357 -23.21 -17.15 -5.34
CA ALA A 357 -22.42 -17.98 -6.25
C ALA A 357 -21.48 -18.97 -5.51
N PRO A 358 -21.30 -20.21 -6.00
CA PRO A 358 -20.32 -21.16 -5.44
C PRO A 358 -18.89 -20.60 -5.43
N ALA A 359 -18.51 -19.79 -6.43
CA ALA A 359 -17.21 -19.12 -6.46
C ALA A 359 -17.02 -18.19 -5.24
N THR A 360 -18.07 -17.46 -4.86
CA THR A 360 -18.07 -16.61 -3.65
C THR A 360 -17.94 -17.44 -2.38
N ALA A 361 -18.65 -18.57 -2.28
CA ALA A 361 -18.50 -19.48 -1.14
C ALA A 361 -17.06 -19.99 -0.99
N GLN A 362 -16.42 -20.37 -2.09
CA GLN A 362 -15.01 -20.80 -2.11
C GLN A 362 -14.04 -19.65 -1.76
N HIS A 363 -14.27 -18.45 -2.27
CA HIS A 363 -13.46 -17.25 -1.96
C HIS A 363 -13.55 -16.86 -0.49
N ILE A 364 -14.76 -16.74 0.06
CA ILE A 364 -15.00 -16.39 1.46
C ILE A 364 -14.49 -17.49 2.40
N GLY A 365 -14.80 -18.77 2.12
CA GLY A 365 -14.28 -19.90 2.88
C GLY A 365 -12.73 -19.97 2.85
N GLY A 366 -12.14 -19.72 1.69
CA GLY A 366 -10.70 -19.60 1.49
C GLY A 366 -10.06 -18.49 2.31
N LYS A 367 -10.63 -17.28 2.32
CA LYS A 367 -10.13 -16.14 3.12
C LYS A 367 -10.29 -16.38 4.62
N LEU A 368 -11.42 -16.90 5.10
CA LEU A 368 -11.62 -17.21 6.51
C LEU A 368 -10.64 -18.30 7.01
N ALA A 369 -10.47 -19.39 6.24
CA ALA A 369 -9.49 -20.42 6.59
C ALA A 369 -8.05 -19.87 6.57
N ARG A 370 -7.71 -18.97 5.63
CA ARG A 370 -6.41 -18.31 5.60
C ARG A 370 -6.16 -17.41 6.81
N HIS A 371 -7.18 -16.66 7.24
CA HIS A 371 -7.08 -15.74 8.36
C HIS A 371 -6.89 -16.49 9.69
N PHE A 372 -7.75 -17.49 9.96
CA PHE A 372 -7.80 -18.17 11.26
C PHE A 372 -6.94 -19.44 11.35
N VAL A 373 -6.75 -20.21 10.27
CA VAL A 373 -6.10 -21.52 10.33
C VAL A 373 -4.62 -21.46 9.96
N ALA A 374 -4.28 -21.19 8.70
CA ALA A 374 -2.90 -21.18 8.21
C ALA A 374 -2.76 -20.33 6.93
N ASP A 375 -1.57 -19.81 6.64
CA ASP A 375 -1.31 -19.01 5.42
C ASP A 375 -1.70 -19.72 4.12
N ASN A 376 -1.44 -21.03 4.07
CA ASN A 376 -1.94 -21.94 3.05
C ASN A 376 -2.85 -22.96 3.77
N PRO A 377 -4.16 -22.71 3.88
CA PRO A 377 -5.06 -23.61 4.59
C PRO A 377 -5.22 -24.94 3.84
N PRO A 378 -5.36 -26.09 4.54
CA PRO A 378 -5.68 -27.36 3.91
C PRO A 378 -7.01 -27.31 3.14
N PRO A 379 -7.15 -27.97 1.97
CA PRO A 379 -8.38 -27.96 1.18
C PRO A 379 -9.63 -28.39 1.97
N GLY A 380 -9.49 -29.39 2.85
CA GLY A 380 -10.60 -29.89 3.65
C GLY A 380 -11.25 -28.85 4.58
N VAL A 381 -10.52 -27.82 5.07
CA VAL A 381 -11.16 -26.74 5.83
C VAL A 381 -11.80 -25.70 4.91
N THR A 382 -11.18 -25.35 3.78
CA THR A 382 -11.76 -24.40 2.83
C THR A 382 -13.07 -24.92 2.22
N GLU A 383 -13.09 -26.20 1.84
CA GLU A 383 -14.28 -26.89 1.31
C GLU A 383 -15.41 -26.92 2.34
N ARG A 384 -15.14 -27.27 3.60
CA ARG A 384 -16.18 -27.30 4.65
C ARG A 384 -16.77 -25.93 4.94
N LEU A 385 -15.97 -24.85 4.87
CA LEU A 385 -16.49 -23.48 5.03
C LEU A 385 -17.33 -23.05 3.82
N ALA A 386 -16.89 -23.36 2.60
CA ALA A 386 -17.66 -23.11 1.39
C ALA A 386 -19.01 -23.86 1.39
N SER A 387 -19.00 -25.17 1.70
CA SER A 387 -20.25 -25.94 1.82
C SER A 387 -21.12 -25.56 3.02
N ALA A 388 -20.57 -24.90 4.05
CA ALA A 388 -21.38 -24.28 5.11
C ALA A 388 -22.06 -23.01 4.61
N PHE A 389 -21.36 -22.18 3.82
CA PHE A 389 -21.89 -20.97 3.20
C PHE A 389 -22.97 -21.29 2.17
N GLU A 390 -22.73 -22.22 1.25
CA GLU A 390 -23.67 -22.61 0.19
C GLU A 390 -24.98 -23.16 0.79
N ARG A 391 -24.90 -24.12 1.71
CA ARG A 391 -26.08 -24.77 2.31
C ARG A 391 -26.91 -23.83 3.20
N SER A 392 -26.33 -22.73 3.67
CA SER A 392 -27.02 -21.75 4.52
C SER A 392 -27.47 -20.50 3.77
N GLY A 393 -27.20 -20.39 2.46
CA GLY A 393 -27.47 -19.17 1.70
C GLY A 393 -26.65 -17.97 2.19
N GLY A 394 -25.42 -18.21 2.64
CA GLY A 394 -24.50 -17.19 3.13
C GLY A 394 -24.74 -16.72 4.57
N ASP A 395 -25.40 -17.50 5.42
CA ASP A 395 -25.51 -17.21 6.87
C ASP A 395 -24.12 -17.29 7.53
N LEU A 396 -23.59 -16.13 7.92
CA LEU A 396 -22.22 -16.02 8.44
C LEU A 396 -22.03 -16.75 9.79
N PRO A 397 -22.96 -16.69 10.76
CA PRO A 397 -22.89 -17.50 11.98
C PRO A 397 -22.73 -19.00 11.71
N THR A 398 -23.40 -19.57 10.71
CA THR A 398 -23.25 -20.99 10.33
C THR A 398 -21.84 -21.28 9.80
N VAL A 399 -21.25 -20.38 9.01
CA VAL A 399 -19.85 -20.51 8.54
C VAL A 399 -18.87 -20.42 9.72
N TYR A 400 -19.10 -19.52 10.68
CA TYR A 400 -18.24 -19.40 11.87
C TYR A 400 -18.31 -20.63 12.78
N ARG A 401 -19.49 -21.26 12.93
CA ARG A 401 -19.62 -22.54 13.64
C ARG A 401 -18.80 -23.63 12.94
N ALA A 402 -18.88 -23.74 11.61
CA ALA A 402 -18.06 -24.68 10.83
C ALA A 402 -16.54 -24.43 10.95
N LEU A 403 -16.13 -23.17 11.13
CA LEU A 403 -14.73 -22.80 11.43
C LEU A 403 -14.32 -23.22 12.85
N ILE A 404 -15.17 -22.95 13.85
CA ILE A 404 -14.96 -23.36 15.25
C ILE A 404 -14.90 -24.89 15.35
N ASP A 405 -15.65 -25.64 14.52
CA ASP A 405 -15.63 -27.11 14.55
C ASP A 405 -14.50 -27.77 13.74
N SER A 406 -13.81 -27.00 12.89
CA SER A 406 -12.69 -27.50 12.09
C SER A 406 -11.46 -27.80 12.96
N HIS A 407 -11.10 -29.08 13.09
CA HIS A 407 -10.00 -29.56 13.93
C HIS A 407 -8.63 -28.91 13.61
N GLU A 408 -8.40 -28.56 12.35
CA GLU A 408 -7.19 -27.87 11.87
C GLU A 408 -7.02 -26.50 12.55
N ALA A 409 -8.12 -25.80 12.83
CA ALA A 409 -8.11 -24.52 13.56
C ALA A 409 -7.64 -24.68 15.02
N TRP A 410 -7.69 -25.89 15.56
CA TRP A 410 -7.25 -26.23 16.93
C TRP A 410 -5.87 -26.90 16.99
N SER A 411 -5.11 -26.90 15.89
CA SER A 411 -3.73 -27.41 15.91
C SER A 411 -2.86 -26.65 16.94
N PRO A 412 -2.14 -27.35 17.84
CA PRO A 412 -1.31 -26.71 18.88
C PRO A 412 -0.08 -25.99 18.31
N THR A 413 0.28 -26.26 17.05
CA THR A 413 1.39 -25.60 16.35
C THR A 413 1.05 -24.15 16.01
N ALA A 414 1.97 -23.22 16.29
CA ALA A 414 1.83 -21.82 15.89
C ALA A 414 2.09 -21.68 14.38
N VAL A 415 1.02 -21.56 13.59
CA VAL A 415 1.02 -21.52 12.11
C VAL A 415 0.62 -20.15 11.51
N LYS A 416 0.32 -19.16 12.37
CA LYS A 416 -0.05 -17.79 11.98
C LYS A 416 0.80 -16.78 12.75
N PHE A 417 1.13 -15.68 12.09
CA PHE A 417 1.82 -14.54 12.69
C PHE A 417 0.82 -13.40 12.90
N LYS A 418 0.74 -12.84 14.11
CA LYS A 418 -0.15 -11.69 14.39
C LYS A 418 0.25 -10.50 13.51
N THR A 419 -0.71 -9.87 12.85
CA THR A 419 -0.54 -8.58 12.17
C THR A 419 -0.12 -7.49 13.17
N PRO A 420 0.45 -6.35 12.72
CA PRO A 420 0.76 -5.23 13.59
C PRO A 420 -0.40 -4.76 14.47
N TRP A 421 -1.61 -4.74 13.93
CA TRP A 421 -2.86 -4.44 14.65
C TRP A 421 -3.12 -5.46 15.76
N GLU A 422 -3.28 -6.74 15.42
CA GLU A 422 -3.61 -7.81 16.39
C GLU A 422 -2.55 -7.93 17.48
N TRP A 423 -1.28 -7.78 17.12
CA TRP A 423 -0.17 -7.81 18.06
C TRP A 423 -0.20 -6.60 19.01
N THR A 424 -0.54 -5.41 18.51
CA THR A 424 -0.68 -4.20 19.34
C THR A 424 -1.84 -4.34 20.33
N ILE A 425 -3.04 -4.70 19.84
CA ILE A 425 -4.23 -4.91 20.69
C ILE A 425 -3.96 -6.00 21.73
N SER A 426 -3.41 -7.15 21.32
CA SER A 426 -3.11 -8.25 22.24
C SER A 426 -2.09 -7.89 23.30
N SER A 427 -1.10 -7.05 22.98
CA SER A 427 -0.11 -6.59 23.95
C SER A 427 -0.73 -5.62 24.96
N MET A 428 -1.56 -4.69 24.48
CA MET A 428 -2.27 -3.72 25.32
C MET A 428 -3.28 -4.41 26.25
N ARG A 429 -4.07 -5.37 25.74
CA ARG A 429 -4.95 -6.22 26.57
C ARG A 429 -4.16 -6.95 27.65
N GLY A 430 -3.08 -7.65 27.30
CA GLY A 430 -2.23 -8.37 28.26
C GLY A 430 -1.57 -7.47 29.32
N LEU A 431 -1.36 -6.19 29.01
CA LEU A 431 -0.89 -5.16 29.95
C LEU A 431 -2.02 -4.51 30.78
N GLY A 432 -3.27 -4.96 30.64
CA GLY A 432 -4.43 -4.44 31.37
C GLY A 432 -4.90 -3.05 30.91
N TRP A 433 -4.72 -2.71 29.63
CA TRP A 433 -5.27 -1.47 29.06
C TRP A 433 -6.77 -1.60 28.81
N GLN A 434 -7.53 -0.63 29.30
CA GLN A 434 -8.99 -0.52 29.10
C GLN A 434 -9.39 0.78 28.38
N ASP A 435 -8.48 1.76 28.29
CA ASP A 435 -8.68 3.08 27.69
C ASP A 435 -7.37 3.58 27.06
N LEU A 436 -7.44 4.53 26.13
CA LEU A 436 -6.25 5.15 25.52
C LEU A 436 -5.75 6.40 26.26
N GLY A 437 -6.60 7.04 27.06
CA GLY A 437 -6.32 8.34 27.68
C GLY A 437 -5.94 9.40 26.64
N LYS A 438 -4.66 9.80 26.61
CA LYS A 438 -4.12 10.77 25.62
C LYS A 438 -3.34 10.11 24.47
N LEU A 439 -3.29 8.78 24.40
CA LEU A 439 -2.53 8.05 23.39
C LEU A 439 -3.25 8.06 22.03
N GLN A 440 -2.60 8.58 20.99
CA GLN A 440 -3.09 8.49 19.62
C GLN A 440 -2.53 7.25 18.94
N THR A 441 -3.41 6.34 18.51
CA THR A 441 -3.01 5.01 18.01
C THR A 441 -2.75 4.98 16.50
N ALA A 442 -3.46 5.80 15.72
CA ALA A 442 -3.29 5.88 14.27
C ALA A 442 -1.83 6.14 13.82
N PRO A 443 -1.05 7.06 14.44
CA PRO A 443 0.36 7.24 14.10
C PRO A 443 1.23 6.02 14.42
N ILE A 444 0.91 5.29 15.50
CA ILE A 444 1.64 4.07 15.90
C ILE A 444 1.41 2.96 14.88
N LEU A 445 0.15 2.73 14.48
CA LEU A 445 -0.21 1.70 13.51
C LEU A 445 0.30 2.03 12.10
N THR A 446 0.28 3.31 11.73
CA THR A 446 0.99 3.82 10.54
C THR A 446 2.48 3.50 10.61
N GLN A 447 3.13 3.78 11.75
CA GLN A 447 4.53 3.47 11.95
C GLN A 447 4.80 1.97 11.80
N LEU A 448 3.96 1.11 12.37
CA LEU A 448 4.11 -0.35 12.32
C LEU A 448 3.78 -0.98 10.96
N GLY A 449 3.44 -0.18 9.95
CA GLY A 449 3.20 -0.64 8.57
C GLY A 449 1.77 -1.10 8.29
N GLN A 450 0.81 -0.80 9.17
CA GLN A 450 -0.62 -1.13 8.99
C GLN A 450 -1.51 0.05 9.40
N PRO A 451 -1.48 1.19 8.68
CA PRO A 451 -2.39 2.31 8.94
C PRO A 451 -3.88 1.91 8.81
N VAL A 452 -4.70 2.33 9.79
CA VAL A 452 -6.11 1.88 9.88
C VAL A 452 -6.93 2.47 8.72
N TRP A 453 -7.74 1.61 8.07
CA TRP A 453 -8.49 1.92 6.83
C TRP A 453 -7.64 2.61 5.76
N ARG A 454 -6.39 2.18 5.58
CA ARG A 454 -5.50 2.69 4.52
C ARG A 454 -4.63 1.60 3.87
N PRO A 455 -5.22 0.49 3.38
CA PRO A 455 -4.48 -0.42 2.53
C PRO A 455 -4.09 0.28 1.23
N GLY A 456 -2.98 -0.17 0.64
CA GLY A 456 -2.45 0.37 -0.62
C GLY A 456 -3.22 -0.08 -1.88
N SER A 457 -4.27 -0.88 -1.72
CA SER A 457 -5.17 -1.35 -2.79
C SER A 457 -6.55 -1.71 -2.23
N PRO A 458 -7.60 -1.83 -3.07
CA PRO A 458 -8.93 -2.31 -2.65
C PRO A 458 -8.96 -3.75 -2.09
N ALA A 459 -7.91 -4.56 -2.30
CA ALA A 459 -7.83 -5.93 -1.77
C ALA A 459 -7.64 -6.02 -0.25
N GLY A 460 -7.40 -4.88 0.41
CA GLY A 460 -7.10 -4.82 1.83
C GLY A 460 -5.65 -5.16 2.16
N TYR A 461 -5.42 -5.47 3.43
CA TYR A 461 -4.17 -6.02 3.93
C TYR A 461 -4.10 -7.53 3.73
N ASP A 462 -2.91 -8.01 3.38
CA ASP A 462 -2.61 -9.43 3.26
C ASP A 462 -2.54 -10.12 4.64
N ASP A 463 -3.08 -11.33 4.72
CA ASP A 463 -3.18 -12.14 5.94
C ASP A 463 -2.00 -13.11 6.15
N ILE A 464 -1.09 -13.27 5.18
CA ILE A 464 0.02 -14.24 5.31
C ILE A 464 1.19 -13.72 6.15
N ALA A 465 1.82 -14.60 6.92
CA ALA A 465 2.99 -14.28 7.74
C ALA A 465 4.17 -13.74 6.92
N ALA A 466 4.34 -14.16 5.66
CA ALA A 466 5.39 -13.64 4.78
C ALA A 466 5.30 -12.12 4.56
N SER A 467 4.10 -11.54 4.63
CA SER A 467 3.88 -10.09 4.44
C SER A 467 4.16 -9.23 5.69
N TRP A 468 4.38 -9.87 6.84
CA TRP A 468 4.60 -9.21 8.12
C TRP A 468 5.87 -9.65 8.87
N GLY A 469 6.33 -10.88 8.64
CA GLY A 469 7.24 -11.62 9.52
C GLY A 469 8.69 -11.76 9.05
N ARG A 470 9.10 -11.08 7.97
CA ARG A 470 10.50 -11.10 7.47
C ARG A 470 11.16 -9.72 7.42
N ALA A 471 10.64 -8.76 8.18
CA ALA A 471 11.21 -7.42 8.26
C ALA A 471 12.25 -7.31 9.39
N ARG A 472 13.54 -7.25 9.03
CA ARG A 472 14.56 -6.62 9.90
C ARG A 472 14.30 -5.13 9.93
N ARG A 473 13.46 -4.68 10.87
CA ARG A 473 13.13 -3.27 10.97
C ARG A 473 14.25 -2.50 11.66
N ALA A 474 14.86 -1.59 10.90
CA ALA A 474 15.83 -0.62 11.37
C ALA A 474 15.18 0.60 12.05
N GLY A 475 15.86 1.20 13.03
CA GLY A 475 15.60 2.57 13.49
C GLY A 475 14.41 2.80 14.45
N ALA A 476 13.53 1.81 14.63
CA ALA A 476 12.59 1.77 15.73
C ALA A 476 12.89 0.51 16.55
N PRO A 477 12.61 0.49 17.88
CA PRO A 477 12.60 -0.78 18.57
C PRO A 477 11.63 -1.73 17.84
N GLY A 478 11.99 -3.01 17.77
CA GLY A 478 11.12 -4.06 17.25
C GLY A 478 9.78 -4.07 17.98
N ARG A 479 8.82 -4.87 17.49
CA ARG A 479 7.45 -4.93 18.01
C ARG A 479 7.41 -4.82 19.54
N ASP A 480 8.12 -5.67 20.26
CA ASP A 480 8.06 -5.73 21.73
C ASP A 480 8.51 -4.42 22.40
N GLY A 481 9.47 -3.68 21.84
CA GLY A 481 9.83 -2.35 22.33
C GLY A 481 8.86 -1.23 21.91
N ALA A 482 7.97 -1.45 20.93
CA ALA A 482 6.78 -0.63 20.73
C ALA A 482 5.71 -0.91 21.81
N ALA A 483 5.50 -2.17 22.21
CA ALA A 483 4.68 -2.49 23.38
C ALA A 483 5.29 -1.90 24.65
N PHE A 484 6.61 -1.94 24.81
CA PHE A 484 7.31 -1.37 25.96
C PHE A 484 7.20 0.17 25.99
N ARG A 485 7.30 0.85 24.83
CA ARG A 485 7.00 2.30 24.69
C ARG A 485 5.56 2.66 25.06
N VAL A 486 4.60 1.75 24.85
CA VAL A 486 3.21 1.91 25.28
C VAL A 486 3.10 1.64 26.78
N ALA A 487 3.60 0.51 27.27
CA ALA A 487 3.59 0.08 28.67
C ALA A 487 4.16 1.13 29.64
N CYS A 488 5.31 1.72 29.31
CA CYS A 488 5.97 2.73 30.15
C CYS A 488 5.23 4.08 30.24
N ARG A 489 4.10 4.28 29.54
CA ARG A 489 3.30 5.53 29.65
C ARG A 489 2.27 5.52 30.78
N ARG A 490 2.02 4.40 31.45
CA ARG A 490 1.29 4.35 32.73
C ARG A 490 2.24 3.99 33.87
N PRO A 491 2.63 4.93 34.76
CA PRO A 491 3.63 4.67 35.80
C PRO A 491 3.20 3.61 36.82
N ALA A 492 1.90 3.33 36.97
CA ALA A 492 1.36 2.43 38.00
C ALA A 492 1.38 0.92 37.63
N ARG A 493 1.67 0.52 36.38
CA ARG A 493 1.60 -0.89 35.93
C ARG A 493 2.69 -1.29 34.92
N CYS A 494 3.90 -0.77 35.08
CA CYS A 494 5.05 -1.36 34.36
C CYS A 494 5.47 -2.66 35.08
N PRO A 495 5.58 -3.83 34.42
CA PRO A 495 5.88 -5.11 35.10
C PRO A 495 7.26 -5.20 35.79
N LEU A 496 8.10 -4.17 35.69
CA LEU A 496 9.40 -4.06 36.37
C LEU A 496 9.44 -2.96 37.45
N ALA A 497 8.31 -2.29 37.74
CA ALA A 497 8.22 -1.23 38.73
C ALA A 497 7.87 -1.73 40.15
N ARG A 498 8.06 -3.02 40.43
CA ARG A 498 8.10 -3.59 41.78
C ARG A 498 9.37 -4.40 41.96
N SER A 499 10.47 -3.69 42.17
CA SER A 499 11.64 -4.21 42.87
C SER A 499 11.53 -3.90 44.36
N ASP A 500 10.44 -4.38 44.99
CA ASP A 500 10.38 -4.52 46.44
C ASP A 500 10.74 -5.97 46.77
N LEU A 501 11.87 -6.11 47.45
CA LEU A 501 12.33 -7.37 48.01
C LEU A 501 11.39 -7.76 49.14
N ASP A 502 10.57 -8.80 48.94
CA ASP A 502 10.27 -9.69 50.05
C ASP A 502 9.99 -11.12 49.56
N GLY A 503 10.84 -12.05 49.99
CA GLY A 503 10.78 -13.43 49.57
C GLY A 503 9.70 -14.21 50.32
N ARG A 504 8.73 -14.78 49.58
CA ARG A 504 7.95 -15.95 50.01
C ARG A 504 7.13 -16.50 48.84
N PHE A 505 7.60 -17.60 48.24
CA PHE A 505 6.81 -18.77 47.76
C PHE A 505 7.68 -19.70 46.90
N ALA A 506 8.69 -20.32 47.51
CA ALA A 506 9.38 -21.49 46.96
C ALA A 506 10.05 -22.29 48.10
N GLN A 507 9.32 -23.27 48.64
CA GLN A 507 9.80 -24.54 49.25
C GLN A 507 8.80 -25.08 50.28
N ARG A 508 8.14 -26.19 49.92
CA ARG A 508 7.72 -27.26 50.84
C ARG A 508 7.78 -28.58 50.08
N ALA A 509 8.86 -29.31 50.30
CA ALA A 509 8.97 -30.75 50.14
C ALA A 509 9.96 -31.18 51.22
N ASP A 510 9.50 -31.98 52.16
CA ASP A 510 10.27 -32.29 53.38
C ASP A 510 11.50 -33.14 53.09
N CYS A 511 12.53 -32.96 53.92
CA CYS A 511 13.59 -33.94 54.14
C CYS A 511 13.84 -33.99 55.64
N ASP A 512 13.58 -35.14 56.25
CA ASP A 512 13.89 -35.42 57.64
C ASP A 512 14.69 -36.72 57.74
N GLY A 513 15.64 -36.76 58.68
CA GLY A 513 16.34 -38.00 59.08
C GLY A 513 17.55 -38.47 58.24
N GLY A 514 18.76 -38.03 58.64
CA GLY A 514 19.69 -39.01 59.23
C GLY A 514 21.00 -39.42 58.54
N VAL A 515 22.11 -39.05 59.20
CA VAL A 515 23.35 -39.84 59.40
C VAL A 515 24.38 -39.99 58.25
N ALA A 516 25.38 -39.10 58.30
CA ALA A 516 26.84 -39.31 58.21
C ALA A 516 27.47 -40.40 57.30
N GLY A 517 28.47 -39.99 56.48
CA GLY A 517 29.62 -40.86 56.17
C GLY A 517 30.36 -40.66 54.83
N ARG A 518 31.51 -39.96 54.89
CA ARG A 518 32.79 -40.19 54.17
C ARG A 518 32.87 -40.50 52.65
N GLU A 519 33.79 -39.75 52.04
CA GLU A 519 34.85 -40.19 51.10
C GLU A 519 34.51 -40.58 49.65
N CYS A 520 35.55 -40.44 48.81
CA CYS A 520 35.56 -40.59 47.36
C CYS A 520 35.72 -42.05 46.93
N LEU A 521 35.30 -42.39 45.70
CA LEU A 521 36.15 -42.91 44.60
C LEU A 521 35.34 -43.56 43.45
N ASP A 522 36.05 -43.86 42.36
CA ASP A 522 35.64 -44.51 41.11
C ASP A 522 34.73 -45.74 41.21
N GLY A 523 34.00 -46.03 40.12
CA GLY A 523 33.27 -47.30 39.97
C GLY A 523 32.61 -47.50 38.61
N ASP A 524 33.36 -48.01 37.64
CA ASP A 524 32.87 -48.46 36.32
C ASP A 524 32.07 -49.79 36.41
N ARG A 525 31.32 -50.15 35.36
CA ARG A 525 30.56 -51.43 35.12
C ARG A 525 29.17 -51.63 35.78
N ALA A 526 28.25 -52.48 35.28
CA ALA A 526 27.98 -53.02 33.93
C ALA A 526 26.69 -53.92 33.90
N VAL A 527 26.08 -54.03 32.70
CA VAL A 527 25.46 -55.27 32.11
C VAL A 527 24.03 -55.78 32.50
N ALA A 528 23.29 -56.13 31.42
CA ALA A 528 22.26 -57.20 31.22
C ALA A 528 20.74 -56.96 31.36
N GLY A 529 20.00 -57.46 30.33
CA GLY A 529 18.56 -57.85 30.36
C GLY A 529 17.70 -57.34 29.18
N VAL A 530 17.78 -57.88 27.94
CA VAL A 530 16.98 -59.03 27.38
C VAL A 530 15.47 -58.69 27.24
N ALA A 531 14.72 -58.84 26.14
CA ALA A 531 14.85 -59.35 24.74
C ALA A 531 13.74 -58.70 23.85
N GLY A 532 13.62 -58.84 22.51
CA GLY A 532 14.43 -59.51 21.45
C GLY A 532 13.65 -59.59 20.10
N PHE A 533 14.33 -60.03 19.01
CA PHE A 533 13.81 -60.54 17.70
C PHE A 533 12.79 -59.69 16.90
N SER A 534 12.86 -59.41 15.59
CA SER A 534 13.76 -59.71 14.44
C SER A 534 13.53 -58.59 13.37
N THR A 535 14.03 -58.55 12.13
CA THR A 535 14.71 -59.53 11.23
C THR A 535 15.71 -58.80 10.29
N GLU A 536 16.23 -59.51 9.28
CA GLU A 536 17.33 -59.14 8.39
C GLU A 536 16.93 -58.33 7.13
N MET A 537 17.87 -57.53 6.61
CA MET A 537 18.46 -57.76 5.28
C MET A 537 19.80 -57.02 5.15
N ASN A 538 20.89 -57.74 4.83
CA ASN A 538 22.24 -57.16 4.83
C ASN A 538 23.04 -57.68 3.61
N ALA A 539 23.62 -56.77 2.82
CA ALA A 539 24.42 -57.11 1.63
C ALA A 539 25.82 -56.46 1.72
N MET A 540 26.87 -57.29 1.74
CA MET A 540 28.25 -56.82 1.97
C MET A 540 28.87 -56.19 0.72
N LEU A 541 29.42 -54.97 0.86
CA LEU A 541 30.35 -54.36 -0.11
C LEU A 541 31.79 -54.62 0.33
N SER A 542 32.61 -55.23 -0.54
CA SER A 542 33.99 -55.60 -0.21
C SER A 542 34.98 -54.43 -0.37
N ARG A 543 36.03 -54.41 0.47
CA ARG A 543 37.05 -53.34 0.55
C ARG A 543 37.68 -52.93 -0.79
N ARG A 544 37.78 -53.84 -1.79
CA ARG A 544 38.32 -53.49 -3.13
C ARG A 544 37.43 -52.52 -3.89
N LYS A 545 36.09 -52.64 -3.82
CA LYS A 545 35.16 -51.68 -4.47
C LYS A 545 35.21 -50.30 -3.81
N PHE A 546 35.39 -50.24 -2.49
CA PHE A 546 35.53 -48.97 -1.76
C PHE A 546 36.77 -48.19 -2.22
N LEU A 547 37.93 -48.85 -2.32
CA LEU A 547 39.18 -48.19 -2.73
C LEU A 547 39.16 -47.75 -4.20
N SER A 548 38.54 -48.51 -5.11
CA SER A 548 38.39 -48.07 -6.52
C SER A 548 37.45 -46.87 -6.67
N VAL A 549 36.38 -46.79 -5.86
CA VAL A 549 35.47 -45.63 -5.86
C VAL A 549 36.13 -44.41 -5.20
N ALA A 550 36.89 -44.59 -4.12
CA ALA A 550 37.63 -43.51 -3.47
C ALA A 550 38.70 -42.89 -4.40
N ALA A 551 39.43 -43.72 -5.15
CA ALA A 551 40.42 -43.24 -6.13
C ALA A 551 39.77 -42.46 -7.29
N ALA A 552 38.63 -42.92 -7.80
CA ALA A 552 37.87 -42.19 -8.82
C ALA A 552 37.31 -40.85 -8.29
N GLY A 553 36.83 -40.82 -7.04
CA GLY A 553 36.36 -39.61 -6.38
C GLY A 553 37.45 -38.56 -6.18
N ALA A 554 38.65 -38.98 -5.79
CA ALA A 554 39.81 -38.08 -5.65
C ALA A 554 40.25 -37.49 -7.01
N GLY A 555 40.26 -38.30 -8.08
CA GLY A 555 40.58 -37.82 -9.43
C GLY A 555 39.55 -36.81 -9.97
N ALA A 556 38.26 -37.02 -9.71
CA ALA A 556 37.20 -36.11 -10.13
C ALA A 556 37.28 -34.73 -9.45
N MET A 557 37.77 -34.65 -8.21
CA MET A 557 37.96 -33.36 -7.53
C MET A 557 39.13 -32.54 -8.12
N LEU A 558 40.19 -33.20 -8.62
CA LEU A 558 41.39 -32.55 -9.16
C LEU A 558 41.25 -32.05 -10.61
N VAL A 559 40.23 -32.49 -11.35
CA VAL A 559 39.95 -32.06 -12.73
C VAL A 559 38.63 -31.27 -12.83
N SER A 560 37.99 -30.96 -11.70
CA SER A 560 36.93 -29.95 -11.67
C SER A 560 37.53 -28.58 -12.00
N PRO A 561 37.05 -27.85 -13.04
CA PRO A 561 37.48 -26.47 -13.25
C PRO A 561 36.92 -25.65 -12.08
N GLN A 562 37.78 -25.35 -11.12
CA GLN A 562 37.54 -24.36 -10.09
C GLN A 562 37.43 -23.00 -10.80
N ILE A 563 36.23 -22.67 -11.28
CA ILE A 563 35.90 -21.32 -11.76
C ILE A 563 35.87 -20.44 -10.52
N VAL A 564 37.06 -19.99 -10.11
CA VAL A 564 37.24 -18.96 -9.10
C VAL A 564 36.68 -17.67 -9.70
N PHE A 565 35.38 -17.47 -9.53
CA PHE A 565 34.80 -16.14 -9.60
C PHE A 565 35.38 -15.36 -8.42
N ALA A 566 36.51 -14.70 -8.67
CA ALA A 566 37.01 -13.62 -7.83
C ALA A 566 35.98 -12.48 -7.92
N SER A 567 34.90 -12.60 -7.16
CA SER A 567 33.84 -11.61 -7.10
C SER A 567 34.36 -10.41 -6.30
N VAL A 568 35.02 -9.50 -7.00
CA VAL A 568 35.50 -8.23 -6.46
C VAL A 568 34.31 -7.49 -5.86
N ALA A 569 34.50 -6.90 -4.67
CA ALA A 569 33.46 -6.09 -4.03
C ALA A 569 33.07 -4.92 -4.95
N THR A 570 31.81 -4.89 -5.39
CA THR A 570 31.31 -3.81 -6.26
C THR A 570 31.04 -2.54 -5.46
N ASP A 571 31.41 -1.40 -6.01
CA ASP A 571 31.05 -0.07 -5.52
C ASP A 571 29.95 0.60 -6.36
N ARG A 572 29.37 -0.13 -7.34
CA ARG A 572 28.17 0.30 -8.06
C ARG A 572 26.94 0.20 -7.16
N ARG A 573 25.89 0.96 -7.47
CA ARG A 573 24.59 0.96 -6.75
C ARG A 573 23.43 0.76 -7.72
N PHE A 574 22.46 -0.07 -7.34
CA PHE A 574 21.23 -0.28 -8.09
C PHE A 574 20.02 0.03 -7.20
N VAL A 575 19.15 0.95 -7.63
CA VAL A 575 17.93 1.33 -6.92
C VAL A 575 16.73 0.97 -7.77
N PHE A 576 15.80 0.19 -7.24
CA PHE A 576 14.53 -0.10 -7.89
C PHE A 576 13.40 0.71 -7.23
N VAL A 577 12.60 1.42 -8.05
CA VAL A 577 11.48 2.23 -7.59
C VAL A 577 10.20 1.70 -8.21
N ILE A 578 9.27 1.21 -7.37
CA ILE A 578 7.94 0.80 -7.83
C ILE A 578 6.97 1.98 -7.73
N GLN A 579 6.22 2.20 -8.81
CA GLN A 579 5.05 3.06 -8.87
C GLN A 579 3.78 2.20 -8.75
N ARG A 580 3.32 1.95 -7.51
CA ARG A 580 2.13 1.10 -7.25
C ARG A 580 0.85 1.83 -7.67
N GLY A 581 0.09 1.21 -8.57
CA GLY A 581 -1.17 1.75 -9.09
C GLY A 581 -1.19 1.97 -10.61
N ALA A 582 -0.37 1.27 -11.38
CA ALA A 582 -0.35 1.33 -12.85
C ALA A 582 -0.14 2.76 -13.41
N ALA A 583 1.07 3.29 -13.31
CA ALA A 583 1.37 4.64 -13.74
C ALA A 583 1.14 4.84 -15.26
N ASP A 584 0.53 5.97 -15.62
CA ASP A 584 0.13 6.29 -17.00
C ASP A 584 1.32 6.66 -17.90
N GLY A 585 1.97 5.65 -18.48
CA GLY A 585 3.15 5.82 -19.33
C GLY A 585 2.97 6.82 -20.47
N LEU A 586 1.76 6.89 -21.06
CA LEU A 586 1.43 7.79 -22.18
C LEU A 586 1.37 9.28 -21.81
N ASN A 587 1.17 9.61 -20.53
CA ASN A 587 1.32 10.99 -20.04
C ASN A 587 2.61 11.21 -19.26
N ILE A 588 3.42 10.17 -18.99
CA ILE A 588 4.78 10.32 -18.43
C ILE A 588 5.77 10.65 -19.55
N VAL A 589 5.78 9.82 -20.59
CA VAL A 589 6.51 10.06 -21.85
C VAL A 589 5.45 10.23 -22.93
N VAL A 590 5.22 11.49 -23.30
CA VAL A 590 4.10 11.91 -24.14
C VAL A 590 4.44 11.71 -25.63
N PRO A 591 3.74 10.85 -26.37
CA PRO A 591 3.96 10.64 -27.81
C PRO A 591 3.31 11.77 -28.62
N TYR A 592 3.81 12.99 -28.45
CA TYR A 592 3.18 14.21 -28.98
C TYR A 592 3.14 14.28 -30.51
N ALA A 593 3.97 13.49 -31.20
CA ALA A 593 3.96 13.39 -32.66
C ALA A 593 3.00 12.32 -33.20
N ASP A 594 2.41 11.47 -32.35
CA ASP A 594 1.41 10.50 -32.76
C ASP A 594 0.06 11.22 -32.95
N PRO A 595 -0.51 11.24 -34.18
CA PRO A 595 -1.72 12.01 -34.47
C PRO A 595 -2.97 11.50 -33.72
N ALA A 596 -2.96 10.27 -33.20
CA ALA A 596 -4.06 9.72 -32.42
C ALA A 596 -3.96 10.04 -30.91
N TYR A 597 -2.81 10.55 -30.41
CA TYR A 597 -2.64 10.86 -28.99
C TYR A 597 -3.66 11.90 -28.48
N ALA A 598 -3.75 13.04 -29.16
CA ALA A 598 -4.61 14.15 -28.73
C ALA A 598 -6.10 13.80 -28.76
N SER A 599 -6.54 13.03 -29.77
CA SER A 599 -7.94 12.62 -29.90
C SER A 599 -8.34 11.53 -28.90
N LEU A 600 -7.48 10.55 -28.64
CA LEU A 600 -7.72 9.52 -27.61
C LEU A 600 -7.72 10.08 -26.19
N ARG A 601 -6.83 11.02 -25.89
CA ARG A 601 -6.71 11.60 -24.55
C ARG A 601 -7.64 12.79 -24.31
N GLY A 602 -8.04 13.52 -25.35
CA GLY A 602 -8.95 14.66 -25.23
C GLY A 602 -8.49 15.64 -24.15
N ALA A 603 -9.31 15.89 -23.14
CA ALA A 603 -8.97 16.75 -22.01
C ALA A 603 -7.82 16.24 -21.11
N LEU A 604 -7.36 15.00 -21.28
CA LEU A 604 -6.18 14.44 -20.62
C LEU A 604 -4.89 14.60 -21.43
N ALA A 605 -4.96 15.07 -22.68
CA ALA A 605 -3.77 15.34 -23.48
C ALA A 605 -2.89 16.39 -22.79
N ILE A 606 -1.60 16.10 -22.66
CA ILE A 606 -0.65 17.01 -22.02
C ILE A 606 -0.18 18.03 -23.06
N ASP A 607 -0.26 19.32 -22.72
CA ASP A 607 0.38 20.36 -23.52
C ASP A 607 1.90 20.19 -23.42
N THR A 608 2.53 19.94 -24.57
CA THR A 608 3.98 19.73 -24.69
C THR A 608 4.71 20.92 -25.31
N SER A 609 4.07 22.09 -25.41
CA SER A 609 4.68 23.35 -25.86
C SER A 609 5.91 23.73 -25.02
N ASN A 610 5.78 23.61 -23.70
CA ASN A 610 6.82 23.90 -22.71
C ASN A 610 7.44 22.61 -22.11
N ALA A 611 7.19 21.45 -22.71
CA ALA A 611 7.75 20.17 -22.27
C ALA A 611 9.14 19.93 -22.87
N ALA A 612 10.02 19.28 -22.12
CA ALA A 612 11.30 18.83 -22.65
C ALA A 612 11.09 17.76 -23.73
N LYS A 613 11.40 18.10 -25.00
CA LYS A 613 11.39 17.14 -26.11
C LYS A 613 12.53 16.14 -25.91
N LEU A 614 12.22 14.85 -25.96
CA LEU A 614 13.17 13.77 -25.78
C LEU A 614 13.80 13.38 -27.11
N ASP A 615 12.97 13.32 -28.15
CA ASP A 615 13.33 13.13 -29.55
C ASP A 615 12.21 13.74 -30.45
N GLY A 616 12.14 13.34 -31.72
CA GLY A 616 11.12 13.82 -32.66
C GLY A 616 9.71 13.23 -32.45
N THR A 617 9.55 12.24 -31.57
CA THR A 617 8.29 11.52 -31.31
C THR A 617 7.76 11.80 -29.91
N PHE A 618 8.65 11.86 -28.91
CA PHE A 618 8.31 11.87 -27.50
C PHE A 618 8.76 13.15 -26.77
N ALA A 619 7.96 13.56 -25.78
CA ALA A 619 8.29 14.63 -24.84
C ALA A 619 8.09 14.16 -23.39
N LEU A 620 8.86 14.69 -22.46
CA LEU A 620 8.72 14.34 -21.04
C LEU A 620 7.65 15.21 -20.36
N HIS A 621 6.84 14.63 -19.49
CA HIS A 621 5.84 15.38 -18.72
C HIS A 621 6.44 16.59 -17.99
N PRO A 622 5.86 17.82 -18.08
CA PRO A 622 6.46 19.04 -17.53
C PRO A 622 6.78 19.02 -16.01
N ALA A 623 6.12 18.16 -15.23
CA ALA A 623 6.41 17.99 -13.80
C ALA A 623 7.73 17.27 -13.48
N LEU A 624 8.41 16.70 -14.49
CA LEU A 624 9.67 15.94 -14.38
C LEU A 624 10.90 16.80 -14.75
N ALA A 625 11.00 18.01 -14.19
CA ALA A 625 11.98 19.01 -14.60
C ALA A 625 13.44 18.61 -14.28
N GLN A 626 13.69 17.97 -13.15
CA GLN A 626 15.03 17.47 -12.80
C GLN A 626 15.41 16.26 -13.65
N THR A 627 14.46 15.38 -13.93
CA THR A 627 14.61 14.25 -14.85
C THR A 627 14.92 14.73 -16.27
N ALA A 628 14.27 15.80 -16.76
CA ALA A 628 14.59 16.42 -18.04
C ALA A 628 16.05 16.92 -18.09
N SER A 629 16.53 17.53 -16.99
CA SER A 629 17.93 17.92 -16.86
C SER A 629 18.87 16.70 -16.86
N MET A 630 18.51 15.60 -16.18
CA MET A 630 19.28 14.35 -16.25
C MET A 630 19.31 13.78 -17.68
N TYR A 631 18.20 13.82 -18.42
CA TYR A 631 18.15 13.37 -19.81
C TYR A 631 19.08 14.20 -20.72
N ALA A 632 19.05 15.53 -20.61
CA ALA A 632 19.94 16.42 -21.35
C ALA A 632 21.42 16.15 -21.04
N ASN A 633 21.75 15.80 -19.79
CA ASN A 633 23.09 15.39 -19.37
C ASN A 633 23.44 13.91 -19.71
N ARG A 634 22.61 13.22 -20.51
CA ARG A 634 22.72 11.79 -20.86
C ARG A 634 22.73 10.85 -19.64
N GLN A 635 22.13 11.27 -18.53
CA GLN A 635 21.97 10.52 -17.28
C GLN A 635 20.56 9.93 -17.10
N ALA A 636 19.69 10.04 -18.10
CA ALA A 636 18.39 9.35 -18.10
C ALA A 636 18.06 8.81 -19.49
N LEU A 637 17.36 7.68 -19.54
CA LEU A 637 16.70 7.14 -20.73
C LEU A 637 15.33 6.58 -20.35
N PHE A 638 14.50 6.38 -21.37
CA PHE A 638 13.15 5.86 -21.25
C PHE A 638 12.98 4.65 -22.14
N VAL A 639 12.28 3.61 -21.66
CA VAL A 639 11.88 2.45 -22.48
C VAL A 639 10.37 2.43 -22.55
N HIS A 640 9.80 2.69 -23.73
CA HIS A 640 8.36 2.84 -23.92
C HIS A 640 7.71 1.55 -24.41
N ALA A 641 6.39 1.42 -24.18
CA ALA A 641 5.58 0.26 -24.56
C ALA A 641 6.11 -1.01 -23.89
N VAL A 642 6.53 -0.87 -22.63
CA VAL A 642 6.95 -1.98 -21.77
C VAL A 642 5.76 -2.59 -21.06
N ALA A 643 5.78 -3.90 -20.88
CA ALA A 643 4.89 -4.59 -19.93
C ALA A 643 5.58 -5.82 -19.34
N SER A 644 5.14 -6.22 -18.14
CA SER A 644 5.39 -7.56 -17.61
C SER A 644 4.66 -8.63 -18.45
N PRO A 645 4.81 -9.94 -18.17
CA PRO A 645 4.03 -10.98 -18.82
C PRO A 645 2.52 -10.93 -18.51
N TYR A 646 2.12 -10.21 -17.48
CA TYR A 646 0.76 -10.19 -16.92
C TYR A 646 -0.26 -9.44 -17.80
N ARG A 647 -1.50 -9.96 -17.92
CA ARG A 647 -2.54 -9.41 -18.80
C ARG A 647 -3.92 -9.20 -18.16
N ASP A 648 -4.17 -9.70 -16.95
CA ASP A 648 -5.53 -9.64 -16.35
C ASP A 648 -5.82 -8.32 -15.62
N ARG A 649 -4.85 -7.39 -15.57
CA ARG A 649 -4.99 -5.99 -15.13
C ARG A 649 -5.44 -5.76 -13.67
N SER A 650 -5.30 -6.76 -12.79
CA SER A 650 -5.46 -6.62 -11.33
C SER A 650 -4.18 -6.13 -10.66
N HIS A 651 -4.29 -5.13 -9.78
CA HIS A 651 -3.12 -4.59 -9.05
C HIS A 651 -2.44 -5.63 -8.15
N PHE A 652 -3.20 -6.52 -7.52
CA PHE A 652 -2.66 -7.54 -6.60
C PHE A 652 -1.75 -8.53 -7.35
N ASP A 653 -2.29 -9.10 -8.42
CA ASP A 653 -1.62 -10.09 -9.27
C ASP A 653 -0.50 -9.47 -10.11
N GLY A 654 -0.72 -8.28 -10.67
CA GLY A 654 0.28 -7.54 -11.44
C GLY A 654 1.48 -7.09 -10.60
N GLN A 655 1.25 -6.61 -9.37
CA GLN A 655 2.34 -6.28 -8.45
C GLN A 655 3.08 -7.55 -8.00
N ASN A 656 2.37 -8.66 -7.76
CA ASN A 656 3.01 -9.94 -7.48
C ASN A 656 3.91 -10.40 -8.63
N VAL A 657 3.45 -10.32 -9.89
CA VAL A 657 4.25 -10.64 -11.07
C VAL A 657 5.46 -9.72 -11.20
N LEU A 658 5.28 -8.40 -11.10
CA LEU A 658 6.38 -7.42 -11.16
C LEU A 658 7.45 -7.66 -10.09
N GLU A 659 7.05 -7.99 -8.87
CA GLU A 659 7.96 -8.16 -7.74
C GLU A 659 8.62 -9.55 -7.69
N THR A 660 7.88 -10.59 -8.06
CA THR A 660 8.40 -11.97 -8.04
C THR A 660 9.09 -12.38 -9.33
N GLY A 661 8.85 -11.68 -10.44
CA GLY A 661 9.40 -12.05 -11.75
C GLY A 661 8.87 -13.38 -12.31
N GLY A 662 7.69 -13.83 -11.86
CA GLY A 662 6.98 -14.97 -12.45
C GLY A 662 6.21 -14.59 -13.71
N THR A 663 5.89 -15.57 -14.55
CA THR A 663 4.98 -15.38 -15.70
C THR A 663 3.51 -15.41 -15.29
N ALA A 664 3.21 -15.89 -14.08
CA ALA A 664 1.87 -15.92 -13.51
C ALA A 664 1.88 -15.55 -12.01
N PRO A 665 0.79 -14.98 -11.47
CA PRO A 665 0.68 -14.62 -10.05
C PRO A 665 0.88 -15.84 -9.13
N TYR A 666 1.66 -15.65 -8.06
CA TYR A 666 2.00 -16.65 -7.03
C TYR A 666 2.75 -17.89 -7.52
N GLN A 667 3.19 -17.92 -8.78
CA GLN A 667 4.07 -18.96 -9.32
C GLN A 667 5.40 -19.03 -8.57
N MET A 668 5.97 -17.85 -8.25
CA MET A 668 7.24 -17.68 -7.56
C MET A 668 6.98 -17.22 -6.11
N LYS A 669 7.78 -17.73 -5.16
CA LYS A 669 7.59 -17.49 -3.70
C LYS A 669 8.59 -16.48 -3.11
N ASP A 670 9.50 -16.00 -3.94
CA ASP A 670 10.59 -15.11 -3.62
C ASP A 670 10.74 -14.04 -4.72
N GLY A 671 11.28 -12.89 -4.34
CA GLY A 671 11.43 -11.72 -5.20
C GLY A 671 12.70 -11.74 -6.04
N TRP A 672 12.62 -11.21 -7.27
CA TRP A 672 13.78 -11.16 -8.15
C TRP A 672 14.89 -10.26 -7.59
N LEU A 673 14.56 -9.21 -6.84
CA LEU A 673 15.55 -8.35 -6.20
C LEU A 673 16.32 -9.11 -5.10
N ASN A 674 15.70 -10.05 -4.40
CA ASN A 674 16.40 -10.96 -3.47
C ASN A 674 17.30 -11.96 -4.21
N ARG A 675 16.84 -12.53 -5.34
CA ARG A 675 17.69 -13.37 -6.20
C ARG A 675 18.89 -12.61 -6.76
N LEU A 676 18.74 -11.32 -7.08
CA LEU A 676 19.84 -10.43 -7.50
C LEU A 676 20.86 -10.23 -6.37
N VAL A 677 20.42 -10.05 -5.12
CA VAL A 677 21.32 -9.95 -3.96
C VAL A 677 22.17 -11.21 -3.81
N ALA A 678 21.63 -12.40 -4.08
CA ALA A 678 22.36 -13.67 -4.07
C ALA A 678 23.35 -13.85 -5.25
N ARG A 679 23.45 -12.87 -6.17
CA ARG A 679 24.48 -12.82 -7.22
C ARG A 679 25.68 -11.93 -6.86
N LEU A 680 25.58 -11.14 -5.79
CA LEU A 680 26.66 -10.29 -5.29
C LEU A 680 27.55 -11.03 -4.29
N PRO A 681 28.81 -10.59 -4.08
CA PRO A 681 29.65 -11.09 -2.99
C PRO A 681 28.91 -10.99 -1.64
N ALA A 682 29.09 -11.97 -0.77
CA ALA A 682 28.49 -11.94 0.56
C ALA A 682 29.20 -10.90 1.45
N THR A 683 28.66 -9.68 1.53
CA THR A 683 29.07 -8.66 2.51
C THR A 683 27.94 -8.37 3.49
N ARG A 684 28.21 -7.56 4.51
CA ARG A 684 27.23 -7.21 5.54
C ARG A 684 26.18 -6.27 4.93
N GLU A 685 24.91 -6.71 4.89
CA GLU A 685 23.75 -5.94 4.44
C GLU A 685 23.78 -5.44 2.97
N ASN A 686 23.97 -6.36 2.02
CA ASN A 686 23.93 -6.09 0.57
C ASN A 686 22.69 -5.30 0.06
N ALA A 687 21.54 -5.33 0.76
CA ALA A 687 20.33 -4.64 0.33
C ALA A 687 19.46 -4.06 1.45
N ILE A 688 18.75 -2.98 1.09
CA ILE A 688 17.79 -2.26 1.95
C ILE A 688 16.45 -1.99 1.24
N ALA A 689 15.35 -2.05 1.98
CA ALA A 689 14.05 -1.52 1.57
C ALA A 689 13.73 -0.22 2.33
N PHE A 690 13.38 0.85 1.62
CA PHE A 690 12.86 2.09 2.22
C PHE A 690 11.33 2.01 2.38
N ALA A 691 10.90 1.05 3.19
CA ALA A 691 9.50 0.71 3.44
C ALA A 691 9.29 0.24 4.89
N PRO A 692 8.05 0.31 5.44
CA PRO A 692 7.76 -0.14 6.81
C PRO A 692 7.99 -1.65 7.04
N THR A 693 7.89 -2.45 5.98
CA THR A 693 8.12 -3.90 5.94
C THR A 693 8.98 -4.24 4.71
N VAL A 694 9.50 -5.48 4.62
CA VAL A 694 10.26 -5.92 3.43
C VAL A 694 9.28 -6.26 2.28
N PRO A 695 9.37 -5.58 1.12
CA PRO A 695 8.52 -5.84 -0.06
C PRO A 695 8.71 -7.23 -0.64
N MET A 696 7.76 -7.70 -1.46
CA MET A 696 7.85 -9.03 -2.07
C MET A 696 9.11 -9.17 -2.92
N ALA A 697 9.50 -8.13 -3.67
CA ALA A 697 10.70 -8.17 -4.52
C ALA A 697 12.00 -8.43 -3.73
N LEU A 698 12.04 -8.11 -2.44
CA LEU A 698 13.19 -8.34 -1.56
C LEU A 698 13.01 -9.53 -0.58
N ARG A 699 11.91 -10.29 -0.64
CA ARG A 699 11.75 -11.52 0.15
C ARG A 699 12.46 -12.70 -0.54
N GLY A 700 13.15 -13.52 0.24
CA GLY A 700 13.82 -14.72 -0.25
C GLY A 700 14.85 -15.26 0.74
N ALA A 701 15.89 -15.91 0.22
CA ALA A 701 16.95 -16.52 1.02
C ALA A 701 17.97 -15.49 1.54
N ALA A 702 18.24 -14.42 0.79
CA ALA A 702 19.15 -13.37 1.24
C ALA A 702 18.50 -12.53 2.36
N GLN A 703 19.27 -12.18 3.37
CA GLN A 703 18.82 -11.32 4.47
C GLN A 703 18.82 -9.86 4.02
N VAL A 704 17.72 -9.15 4.28
CA VAL A 704 17.50 -7.76 3.84
C VAL A 704 16.99 -6.92 5.02
N THR A 705 17.47 -5.69 5.12
CA THR A 705 17.04 -4.71 6.12
C THR A 705 15.92 -3.82 5.56
N SER A 706 14.94 -3.43 6.38
CA SER A 706 13.90 -2.45 6.01
C SER A 706 13.93 -1.26 6.95
N TYR A 707 13.99 -0.04 6.41
CA TYR A 707 13.98 1.21 7.17
C TYR A 707 12.82 2.10 6.72
N ALA A 708 12.15 2.74 7.68
CA ALA A 708 11.20 3.82 7.42
C ALA A 708 11.31 4.87 8.53
N PRO A 709 11.43 6.18 8.19
CA PRO A 709 11.48 7.27 9.18
C PRO A 709 10.35 7.19 10.20
N SER A 710 10.61 7.61 11.44
CA SER A 710 9.59 7.65 12.47
C SER A 710 9.14 9.05 12.85
N ALA A 711 7.81 9.24 12.88
CA ALA A 711 7.17 10.40 13.47
C ALA A 711 6.85 10.22 14.98
N LEU A 712 7.20 9.06 15.55
CA LEU A 712 7.09 8.82 16.98
C LEU A 712 8.30 9.41 17.70
N PRO A 713 8.16 9.88 18.96
CA PRO A 713 9.31 10.27 19.78
C PRO A 713 10.38 9.17 19.85
N GLN A 714 11.65 9.58 20.01
CA GLN A 714 12.74 8.66 20.25
C GLN A 714 12.50 7.85 21.54
N ALA A 715 13.05 6.63 21.60
CA ALA A 715 13.05 5.88 22.85
C ALA A 715 14.11 6.49 23.79
N PRO A 716 13.83 6.59 25.10
CA PRO A 716 14.88 6.83 26.09
C PRO A 716 15.94 5.73 26.01
N ASP A 717 17.21 6.05 26.19
CA ASP A 717 18.27 5.05 26.02
C ASP A 717 18.27 3.97 27.12
N ASP A 718 17.77 4.26 28.33
CA ASP A 718 17.48 3.24 29.37
C ASP A 718 16.49 2.17 28.88
N LEU A 719 15.45 2.56 28.12
CA LEU A 719 14.52 1.60 27.54
C LEU A 719 15.23 0.71 26.52
N LEU A 720 16.10 1.28 25.70
CA LEU A 720 16.87 0.52 24.71
C LEU A 720 17.87 -0.43 25.39
N ALA A 721 18.52 0.01 26.48
CA ALA A 721 19.40 -0.84 27.29
C ALA A 721 18.64 -2.02 27.91
N ARG A 722 17.44 -1.80 28.46
CA ARG A 722 16.59 -2.87 29.02
C ARG A 722 16.12 -3.88 27.96
N VAL A 723 15.74 -3.41 26.77
CA VAL A 723 15.37 -4.30 25.66
C VAL A 723 16.58 -5.06 25.13
N ALA A 724 17.76 -4.43 25.07
CA ALA A 724 19.02 -5.10 24.75
C ALA A 724 19.34 -6.23 25.74
N GLN A 725 19.20 -5.96 27.05
CA GLN A 725 19.36 -6.97 28.11
C GLN A 725 18.34 -8.11 28.02
N LEU A 726 17.07 -7.79 27.76
CA LEU A 726 16.01 -8.78 27.59
C LEU A 726 16.28 -9.73 26.41
N TYR A 727 16.82 -9.20 25.32
CA TYR A 727 17.15 -9.98 24.13
C TYR A 727 18.54 -10.60 24.15
N ASP A 728 19.41 -10.25 25.10
CA ASP A 728 20.84 -10.59 25.09
C ASP A 728 21.09 -12.10 24.90
N GLN A 729 20.23 -12.91 25.52
CA GLN A 729 20.27 -14.38 25.53
C GLN A 729 19.33 -15.04 24.50
N ASP A 730 18.55 -14.26 23.73
CA ASP A 730 17.62 -14.79 22.72
C ASP A 730 18.29 -14.88 21.34
N ALA A 731 18.51 -16.11 20.88
CA ALA A 731 19.19 -16.40 19.62
C ALA A 731 18.46 -15.90 18.35
N GLN A 732 17.18 -15.54 18.44
CA GLN A 732 16.41 -14.96 17.33
C GLN A 732 16.32 -13.44 17.44
N LEU A 733 16.05 -12.91 18.64
CA LEU A 733 15.80 -11.49 18.85
C LEU A 733 17.10 -10.68 18.94
N ARG A 734 18.20 -11.25 19.46
CA ARG A 734 19.50 -10.54 19.53
C ARG A 734 20.01 -10.07 18.16
N PRO A 735 20.13 -10.93 17.12
CA PRO A 735 20.63 -10.47 15.82
C PRO A 735 19.69 -9.45 15.14
N LEU A 736 18.38 -9.53 15.41
CA LEU A 736 17.42 -8.54 14.92
C LEU A 736 17.59 -7.19 15.61
N TRP A 737 17.86 -7.20 16.91
CA TRP A 737 18.13 -6.01 17.72
C TRP A 737 19.43 -5.31 17.33
N ASP A 738 20.52 -6.08 17.17
CA ASP A 738 21.81 -5.54 16.75
C ASP A 738 21.70 -4.89 15.37
N SER A 739 21.01 -5.52 14.39
CA SER A 739 20.68 -4.90 13.10
C SER A 739 19.83 -3.63 13.25
N ALA A 740 18.81 -3.65 14.12
CA ALA A 740 17.93 -2.50 14.34
C ALA A 740 18.67 -1.29 14.92
N MET A 741 19.60 -1.53 15.84
CA MET A 741 20.44 -0.52 16.47
C MET A 741 21.56 -0.02 15.55
N ALA A 742 22.23 -0.91 14.80
CA ALA A 742 23.19 -0.52 13.78
C ALA A 742 22.55 0.45 12.78
N ALA A 743 21.39 0.10 12.24
CA ALA A 743 20.70 0.94 11.27
C ALA A 743 19.93 2.14 11.88
N ARG A 744 19.72 2.19 13.21
CA ARG A 744 19.42 3.46 13.93
C ARG A 744 20.63 4.39 13.89
N GLY A 745 21.83 3.86 14.15
CA GLY A 745 23.09 4.60 14.02
C GLY A 745 23.36 5.10 12.60
N LEU A 746 23.02 4.31 11.57
CA LEU A 746 23.11 4.72 10.16
C LEU A 746 22.20 5.90 9.81
N ALA A 747 21.03 6.03 10.44
CA ALA A 747 20.07 7.08 10.14
C ALA A 747 20.36 8.42 10.83
N GLY A 748 21.07 8.41 11.96
CA GLY A 748 21.32 9.60 12.80
C GLY A 748 20.03 10.31 13.24
N ASP A 749 20.13 11.59 13.56
CA ASP A 749 18.99 12.47 13.89
C ASP A 749 18.20 12.94 12.64
N ALA A 750 18.15 12.14 11.58
CA ALA A 750 17.40 12.45 10.36
C ALA A 750 15.91 12.72 10.70
N GLY A 751 15.52 14.00 10.56
CA GLY A 751 14.27 14.51 11.10
C GLY A 751 13.02 13.82 10.55
N ALA A 752 11.99 13.75 11.39
CA ALA A 752 10.74 13.01 11.20
C ALA A 752 9.82 13.42 10.02
N ARG A 753 10.29 14.15 9.01
CA ARG A 753 9.48 14.61 7.88
C ARG A 753 9.43 13.58 6.76
N GLN A 754 8.23 13.02 6.54
CA GLN A 754 7.92 12.20 5.37
C GLN A 754 7.59 13.08 4.16
N ASP A 755 8.60 13.74 3.61
CA ASP A 755 8.54 14.42 2.32
C ASP A 755 9.47 13.73 1.29
N PRO A 756 9.22 13.87 -0.02
CA PRO A 756 9.98 13.15 -1.05
C PRO A 756 11.48 13.51 -1.07
N ALA A 757 11.86 14.74 -0.72
CA ALA A 757 13.26 15.14 -0.70
C ALA A 757 14.01 14.49 0.47
N SER A 758 13.38 14.45 1.65
CA SER A 758 13.90 13.75 2.82
C SER A 758 14.08 12.24 2.55
N LEU A 759 13.17 11.60 1.83
CA LEU A 759 13.31 10.20 1.40
C LEU A 759 14.51 9.99 0.45
N GLY A 760 14.69 10.86 -0.54
CA GLY A 760 15.84 10.80 -1.45
C GLY A 760 17.18 10.97 -0.74
N LYS A 761 17.28 11.95 0.16
CA LYS A 761 18.48 12.20 1.00
C LYS A 761 18.79 11.03 1.93
N LEU A 762 17.76 10.46 2.55
CA LEU A 762 17.87 9.27 3.39
C LEU A 762 18.42 8.07 2.60
N ALA A 763 17.85 7.80 1.43
CA ALA A 763 18.31 6.72 0.57
C ALA A 763 19.79 6.91 0.17
N ALA A 764 20.17 8.13 -0.19
CA ALA A 764 21.56 8.48 -0.45
C ALA A 764 22.47 8.27 0.77
N GLY A 765 22.04 8.66 1.98
CA GLY A 765 22.85 8.51 3.21
C GLY A 765 23.19 7.07 3.58
N PHE A 766 22.30 6.11 3.27
CA PHE A 766 22.61 4.68 3.39
C PHE A 766 23.50 4.19 2.24
N LEU A 767 23.15 4.53 1.00
CA LEU A 767 23.83 4.03 -0.21
C LEU A 767 25.25 4.58 -0.37
N SER A 768 25.54 5.81 0.09
CA SER A 768 26.83 6.48 -0.13
C SER A 768 27.97 5.97 0.75
N ARG A 769 27.69 5.14 1.76
CA ARG A 769 28.70 4.56 2.65
C ARG A 769 29.50 3.45 1.96
N ASP A 770 30.77 3.32 2.34
CA ASP A 770 31.65 2.23 1.88
C ASP A 770 31.11 0.84 2.25
N ASP A 771 30.60 0.70 3.48
CA ASP A 771 29.94 -0.49 4.03
C ASP A 771 28.42 -0.51 3.80
N GLY A 772 27.87 0.45 3.04
CA GLY A 772 26.43 0.59 2.81
C GLY A 772 25.84 -0.44 1.85
N PRO A 773 24.50 -0.60 1.81
CA PRO A 773 23.83 -1.48 0.87
C PRO A 773 24.17 -1.15 -0.59
N ARG A 774 24.22 -2.18 -1.43
CA ARG A 774 24.48 -2.05 -2.88
C ARG A 774 23.20 -2.02 -3.71
N ILE A 775 22.14 -2.65 -3.20
CA ILE A 775 20.81 -2.66 -3.79
C ILE A 775 19.84 -1.95 -2.85
N ALA A 776 19.00 -1.06 -3.39
CA ALA A 776 17.90 -0.45 -2.64
C ALA A 776 16.56 -0.63 -3.37
N MET A 777 15.49 -0.68 -2.59
CA MET A 777 14.12 -0.60 -3.09
C MET A 777 13.36 0.55 -2.44
N ILE A 778 12.62 1.29 -3.26
CA ILE A 778 11.72 2.37 -2.84
C ILE A 778 10.33 2.11 -3.45
N GLU A 779 9.28 2.46 -2.73
CA GLU A 779 7.91 2.38 -3.21
C GLU A 779 7.23 3.75 -3.20
N THR A 780 6.43 4.00 -4.23
CA THR A 780 5.61 5.20 -4.35
C THR A 780 4.18 4.78 -4.72
N GLY A 781 3.17 5.35 -4.06
CA GLY A 781 1.77 4.97 -4.21
C GLY A 781 0.89 6.08 -4.78
N GLY A 782 -0.38 5.76 -5.04
CA GLY A 782 -1.39 6.70 -5.51
C GLY A 782 -1.28 7.06 -7.00
N TRP A 783 -0.69 6.16 -7.80
CA TRP A 783 -0.61 6.27 -9.26
C TRP A 783 -1.92 5.89 -9.98
N ASP A 784 -2.82 5.20 -9.26
CA ASP A 784 -4.11 4.74 -9.76
C ASP A 784 -5.09 5.90 -10.04
N THR A 785 -5.10 6.38 -11.28
CA THR A 785 -5.70 7.66 -11.69
C THR A 785 -6.97 7.51 -12.53
N HIS A 786 -7.93 6.76 -12.03
CA HIS A 786 -9.26 6.62 -12.64
C HIS A 786 -10.04 7.92 -12.83
N SER A 787 -9.78 8.93 -11.98
CA SER A 787 -10.47 10.21 -12.06
C SER A 787 -9.55 11.37 -11.64
N ALA A 788 -9.80 12.56 -12.20
CA ALA A 788 -9.00 13.77 -12.03
C ALA A 788 -7.50 13.55 -12.29
N GLN A 789 -7.17 12.85 -13.38
CA GLN A 789 -5.84 12.30 -13.64
C GLN A 789 -4.74 13.35 -13.76
N ASN A 790 -4.85 14.33 -14.66
CA ASN A 790 -3.79 15.32 -14.90
C ASN A 790 -3.24 15.99 -13.62
N PRO A 791 -4.05 16.59 -12.72
CA PRO A 791 -3.54 17.20 -11.50
C PRO A 791 -3.02 16.16 -10.47
N ARG A 792 -3.54 14.92 -10.46
CA ARG A 792 -3.01 13.85 -9.59
C ARG A 792 -1.65 13.39 -10.09
N LEU A 793 -1.55 13.02 -11.36
CA LEU A 793 -0.34 12.57 -12.02
C LEU A 793 0.77 13.63 -11.92
N ALA A 794 0.47 14.89 -12.21
CA ALA A 794 1.45 15.98 -12.08
C ALA A 794 2.02 16.13 -10.66
N ASN A 795 1.20 15.95 -9.62
CA ASN A 795 1.67 15.99 -8.23
C ASN A 795 2.57 14.78 -7.89
N GLN A 796 2.19 13.57 -8.33
CA GLN A 796 2.99 12.36 -8.09
C GLN A 796 4.32 12.38 -8.85
N LEU A 797 4.31 12.85 -10.10
CA LEU A 797 5.53 13.04 -10.90
C LEU A 797 6.44 14.10 -10.29
N LYS A 798 5.91 15.22 -9.79
CA LYS A 798 6.70 16.21 -9.05
C LYS A 798 7.32 15.63 -7.78
N ALA A 799 6.60 14.78 -7.06
CA ALA A 799 7.11 14.11 -5.86
C ALA A 799 8.25 13.13 -6.21
N LEU A 800 8.06 12.30 -7.25
CA LEU A 800 9.07 11.39 -7.79
C LEU A 800 10.34 12.15 -8.26
N ASP A 801 10.17 13.21 -9.05
CA ASP A 801 11.28 14.05 -9.56
C ASP A 801 12.09 14.67 -8.42
N THR A 802 11.39 15.17 -7.38
CA THR A 802 12.01 15.73 -6.16
C THR A 802 12.82 14.68 -5.39
N MET A 803 12.30 13.46 -5.26
CA MET A 803 12.99 12.35 -4.60
C MET A 803 14.22 11.91 -5.39
N LEU A 804 14.10 11.73 -6.71
CA LEU A 804 15.19 11.33 -7.59
C LEU A 804 16.32 12.37 -7.63
N ALA A 805 15.98 13.66 -7.69
CA ALA A 805 16.96 14.75 -7.59
C ALA A 805 17.67 14.75 -6.23
N SER A 806 16.92 14.57 -5.14
CA SER A 806 17.49 14.54 -3.78
C SER A 806 18.38 13.31 -3.54
N LEU A 807 18.07 12.18 -4.18
CA LEU A 807 18.92 10.99 -4.22
C LEU A 807 20.21 11.26 -5.01
N ARG A 808 20.12 11.82 -6.23
CA ARG A 808 21.28 12.23 -7.04
C ARG A 808 22.21 13.13 -6.23
N ASP A 809 21.66 14.20 -5.67
CA ASP A 809 22.43 15.24 -4.98
C ASP A 809 23.10 14.69 -3.72
N GLY A 810 22.40 13.83 -2.97
CA GLY A 810 22.95 13.16 -1.79
C GLY A 810 24.01 12.09 -2.11
N MET A 811 23.97 11.45 -3.28
CA MET A 811 24.97 10.47 -3.70
C MET A 811 26.30 11.12 -4.12
N GLY A 812 26.28 12.41 -4.50
CA GLY A 812 27.49 13.16 -4.84
C GLY A 812 28.34 12.44 -5.91
N PRO A 813 29.66 12.23 -5.67
CA PRO A 813 30.53 11.52 -6.61
C PRO A 813 30.06 10.10 -6.97
N LEU A 814 29.39 9.39 -6.05
CA LEU A 814 28.90 8.02 -6.27
C LEU A 814 27.69 7.96 -7.23
N TRP A 815 27.07 9.10 -7.57
CA TRP A 815 26.05 9.14 -8.62
C TRP A 815 26.57 8.61 -9.96
N SER A 816 27.87 8.82 -10.25
CA SER A 816 28.56 8.27 -11.44
C SER A 816 28.54 6.73 -11.53
N LYS A 817 28.29 6.04 -10.41
CA LYS A 817 28.24 4.57 -10.28
C LYS A 817 26.86 4.07 -9.83
N THR A 818 25.84 4.93 -9.87
CA THR A 818 24.48 4.64 -9.41
C THR A 818 23.51 4.58 -10.58
N THR A 819 22.75 3.49 -10.67
CA THR A 819 21.61 3.36 -11.58
C THR A 819 20.31 3.23 -10.77
N VAL A 820 19.26 3.89 -11.23
CA VAL A 820 17.89 3.86 -10.72
C VAL A 820 16.96 3.38 -11.84
N LEU A 821 16.20 2.32 -11.57
CA LEU A 821 15.14 1.83 -12.46
C LEU A 821 13.77 2.13 -11.82
N VAL A 822 12.91 2.86 -12.53
CA VAL A 822 11.53 3.14 -12.14
C VAL A 822 10.59 2.35 -13.04
N ALA A 823 9.65 1.61 -12.44
CA ALA A 823 8.66 0.81 -13.15
C ALA A 823 7.32 0.73 -12.40
N THR A 824 6.29 0.24 -13.11
CA THR A 824 4.93 0.01 -12.61
C THR A 824 4.44 -1.36 -13.09
N GLU A 825 3.41 -1.93 -12.45
CA GLU A 825 2.95 -3.30 -12.68
C GLU A 825 2.36 -3.54 -14.09
N PHE A 826 1.64 -2.55 -14.61
CA PHE A 826 1.04 -2.47 -15.94
C PHE A 826 0.64 -1.01 -16.24
N GLY A 827 0.09 -0.73 -17.42
CA GLY A 827 -0.25 0.62 -17.86
C GLY A 827 -1.71 1.06 -17.65
N ARG A 828 -2.10 2.11 -18.38
CA ARG A 828 -3.48 2.60 -18.45
C ARG A 828 -4.04 2.49 -19.86
N THR A 829 -5.36 2.64 -19.99
CA THR A 829 -6.03 2.67 -21.30
C THR A 829 -5.43 3.74 -22.22
N ALA A 830 -5.43 3.48 -23.53
CA ALA A 830 -4.98 4.47 -24.50
C ALA A 830 -5.96 5.65 -24.59
N ALA A 831 -7.26 5.38 -24.52
CA ALA A 831 -8.32 6.38 -24.42
C ALA A 831 -8.55 6.86 -22.97
N ALA A 832 -9.02 8.10 -22.82
CA ALA A 832 -9.58 8.60 -21.56
C ALA A 832 -10.93 7.93 -21.22
N ASN A 833 -11.17 7.67 -19.94
CA ASN A 833 -12.45 7.16 -19.43
C ASN A 833 -13.48 8.28 -19.21
N GLY A 834 -14.71 7.88 -18.88
CA GLY A 834 -15.84 8.78 -18.72
C GLY A 834 -15.79 9.77 -17.54
N THR A 835 -14.81 9.65 -16.64
CA THR A 835 -14.76 10.41 -15.37
C THR A 835 -13.57 11.37 -15.23
N GLY A 836 -12.81 11.56 -16.33
CA GLY A 836 -11.64 12.42 -16.36
C GLY A 836 -10.38 11.75 -15.82
N GLY A 837 -10.24 10.45 -16.07
CA GLY A 837 -9.03 9.68 -15.91
C GLY A 837 -8.94 8.57 -16.95
N THR A 838 -8.33 7.45 -16.59
CA THR A 838 -8.10 6.28 -17.47
C THR A 838 -8.28 5.02 -16.66
N ASP A 839 -8.69 3.93 -17.32
CA ASP A 839 -8.88 2.64 -16.64
C ASP A 839 -7.58 1.82 -16.71
N HIS A 840 -7.56 0.63 -16.10
CA HIS A 840 -6.38 -0.24 -16.17
C HIS A 840 -6.13 -0.70 -17.61
N GLY A 841 -4.88 -0.69 -18.05
CA GLY A 841 -4.45 -1.16 -19.37
C GLY A 841 -3.16 -1.97 -19.29
N THR A 842 -2.50 -2.18 -20.43
CA THR A 842 -1.35 -3.11 -20.51
C THR A 842 0.00 -2.40 -20.56
N GLY A 843 0.33 -1.70 -21.65
CA GLY A 843 1.66 -1.09 -21.84
C GLY A 843 1.88 0.21 -21.08
N SER A 844 3.08 0.39 -20.51
CA SER A 844 3.52 1.63 -19.85
C SER A 844 4.95 2.02 -20.28
N VAL A 845 5.66 2.79 -19.45
CA VAL A 845 7.05 3.23 -19.64
C VAL A 845 7.92 2.83 -18.44
N ALA A 846 9.16 2.44 -18.69
CA ALA A 846 10.20 2.31 -17.66
C ALA A 846 11.19 3.48 -17.77
N MET A 847 11.61 4.03 -16.64
CA MET A 847 12.62 5.10 -16.59
C MET A 847 13.93 4.53 -16.04
N VAL A 848 15.05 4.78 -16.71
CA VAL A 848 16.38 4.44 -16.18
C VAL A 848 17.19 5.71 -16.02
N LEU A 849 17.61 6.02 -14.79
CA LEU A 849 18.34 7.25 -14.43
C LEU A 849 19.63 6.90 -13.70
N GLY A 850 20.67 7.74 -13.81
CA GLY A 850 21.95 7.48 -13.16
C GLY A 850 23.12 8.15 -13.85
N GLY A 851 24.20 8.44 -13.11
CA GLY A 851 25.43 8.96 -13.72
C GLY A 851 26.15 7.93 -14.59
N SER A 852 25.90 6.64 -14.34
CA SER A 852 26.36 5.48 -15.11
C SER A 852 25.55 5.22 -16.39
N VAL A 853 24.37 5.81 -16.56
CA VAL A 853 23.41 5.44 -17.61
C VAL A 853 23.84 5.96 -18.99
N ALA A 854 23.65 5.15 -20.03
CA ALA A 854 23.85 5.51 -21.43
C ALA A 854 22.63 6.28 -21.99
N GLY A 855 22.35 7.43 -21.37
CA GLY A 855 21.11 8.19 -21.55
C GLY A 855 21.08 9.17 -22.72
N GLY A 856 20.04 10.00 -22.75
CA GLY A 856 19.76 10.96 -23.82
C GLY A 856 19.07 10.34 -25.03
N ARG A 857 18.27 9.28 -24.81
CA ARG A 857 17.47 8.58 -25.84
C ARG A 857 16.20 7.94 -25.26
N VAL A 858 15.18 7.79 -26.10
CA VAL A 858 14.06 6.87 -25.87
C VAL A 858 14.34 5.56 -26.62
N ILE A 859 14.08 4.43 -25.98
CA ILE A 859 14.12 3.09 -26.58
C ILE A 859 12.67 2.67 -26.78
N SER A 860 12.23 2.56 -28.02
CA SER A 860 10.88 2.15 -28.37
C SER A 860 10.83 1.54 -29.76
N ASP A 861 10.19 0.39 -29.87
CA ASP A 861 9.52 -0.03 -31.10
C ASP A 861 8.07 0.49 -30.97
N TRP A 862 7.80 1.71 -31.46
CA TRP A 862 6.55 2.40 -31.19
C TRP A 862 5.40 1.80 -32.00
N PRO A 863 4.37 1.21 -31.37
CA PRO A 863 3.29 0.55 -32.12
C PRO A 863 2.36 1.53 -32.84
N GLY A 864 2.31 2.80 -32.40
CA GLY A 864 1.28 3.76 -32.77
C GLY A 864 0.05 3.68 -31.86
N LEU A 865 -0.78 4.73 -31.89
CA LEU A 865 -2.04 4.81 -31.13
C LEU A 865 -3.31 4.73 -31.99
N ALA A 866 -3.21 4.49 -33.30
CA ALA A 866 -4.40 4.22 -34.12
C ALA A 866 -5.16 2.97 -33.61
N PRO A 867 -6.50 2.87 -33.76
CA PRO A 867 -7.28 1.78 -33.15
C PRO A 867 -6.81 0.35 -33.50
N HIS A 868 -6.24 0.14 -34.69
CA HIS A 868 -5.69 -1.15 -35.13
C HIS A 868 -4.28 -1.47 -34.57
N ALA A 869 -3.58 -0.47 -34.03
CA ALA A 869 -2.28 -0.60 -33.39
C ALA A 869 -2.39 -0.91 -31.89
N LEU A 870 -3.51 -0.53 -31.26
CA LEU A 870 -3.80 -0.79 -29.85
C LEU A 870 -4.01 -2.29 -29.58
N TYR A 871 -3.56 -2.75 -28.41
CA TYR A 871 -3.85 -4.09 -27.94
C TYR A 871 -5.32 -4.16 -27.51
N GLU A 872 -6.04 -5.17 -28.01
CA GLU A 872 -7.50 -5.34 -27.84
C GLU A 872 -8.29 -4.06 -28.23
N ALA A 873 -7.77 -3.29 -29.20
CA ALA A 873 -8.30 -1.98 -29.64
C ALA A 873 -8.44 -0.92 -28.51
N ARG A 874 -7.83 -1.13 -27.35
CA ARG A 874 -8.09 -0.38 -26.10
C ARG A 874 -6.83 0.12 -25.39
N ASP A 875 -5.77 -0.70 -25.37
CA ASP A 875 -4.56 -0.45 -24.57
C ASP A 875 -3.36 -0.10 -25.45
N LEU A 876 -2.37 0.61 -24.89
CA LEU A 876 -1.04 0.67 -25.51
C LEU A 876 -0.49 -0.76 -25.65
N LYS A 877 -0.23 -1.18 -26.90
CA LYS A 877 0.31 -2.49 -27.21
C LYS A 877 1.75 -2.61 -26.71
N PRO A 878 2.08 -3.58 -25.85
CA PRO A 878 3.46 -3.80 -25.44
C PRO A 878 4.30 -4.30 -26.62
N THR A 879 5.46 -3.68 -26.83
CA THR A 879 6.48 -4.13 -27.79
C THR A 879 7.78 -4.55 -27.09
N THR A 880 7.97 -4.15 -25.82
CA THR A 880 9.16 -4.50 -25.03
C THR A 880 8.79 -5.25 -23.75
N SER A 881 9.55 -6.30 -23.41
CA SER A 881 9.41 -7.02 -22.13
C SER A 881 10.05 -6.22 -20.99
N LEU A 882 9.29 -5.94 -19.94
CA LEU A 882 9.79 -5.27 -18.74
C LEU A 882 10.86 -6.12 -18.02
N ASP A 883 10.71 -7.45 -18.01
CA ASP A 883 11.69 -8.38 -17.43
C ASP A 883 13.05 -8.29 -18.14
N ALA A 884 13.03 -8.16 -19.47
CA ALA A 884 14.24 -7.94 -20.28
C ALA A 884 14.91 -6.59 -19.99
N VAL A 885 14.11 -5.54 -19.73
CA VAL A 885 14.62 -4.23 -19.28
C VAL A 885 15.22 -4.32 -17.89
N ILE A 886 14.54 -4.99 -16.95
CA ILE A 886 15.01 -5.19 -15.57
C ILE A 886 16.32 -5.96 -15.56
N ALA A 887 16.36 -7.14 -16.19
CA ALA A 887 17.55 -8.00 -16.18
C ALA A 887 18.75 -7.35 -16.87
N GLY A 888 18.51 -6.65 -17.99
CA GLY A 888 19.50 -5.86 -18.69
C GLY A 888 20.09 -4.75 -17.82
N THR A 889 19.21 -3.87 -17.33
CA THR A 889 19.61 -2.73 -16.50
C THR A 889 20.31 -3.17 -15.23
N ALA A 890 19.77 -4.13 -14.49
CA ALA A 890 20.34 -4.62 -13.24
C ALA A 890 21.67 -5.35 -13.44
N GLY A 891 21.78 -6.15 -14.51
CA GLY A 891 23.01 -6.86 -14.88
C GLY A 891 24.16 -5.89 -15.16
N GLU A 892 23.98 -5.00 -16.14
CA GLU A 892 25.01 -4.01 -16.52
C GLU A 892 25.36 -3.06 -15.36
N SER A 893 24.35 -2.63 -14.57
CA SER A 893 24.56 -1.75 -13.40
C SER A 893 25.43 -2.36 -12.32
N LEU A 894 25.45 -3.69 -12.19
CA LEU A 894 26.24 -4.38 -11.16
C LEU A 894 27.48 -5.08 -11.74
N GLY A 895 27.74 -4.96 -13.05
CA GLY A 895 28.86 -5.62 -13.74
C GLY A 895 28.65 -7.13 -13.92
N LEU A 896 27.39 -7.58 -13.91
CA LEU A 896 27.00 -8.97 -14.13
C LEU A 896 26.65 -9.19 -15.60
N ASP A 897 26.90 -10.41 -16.11
CA ASP A 897 26.43 -10.81 -17.44
C ASP A 897 24.90 -10.70 -17.54
N PRO A 898 24.33 -9.91 -18.47
CA PRO A 898 22.89 -9.69 -18.56
C PRO A 898 22.09 -10.97 -18.82
N GLN A 899 22.60 -11.90 -19.64
CA GLN A 899 21.88 -13.12 -20.00
C GLN A 899 21.76 -14.08 -18.81
N ARG A 900 22.86 -14.34 -18.11
CA ARG A 900 22.86 -15.09 -16.84
C ARG A 900 22.02 -14.41 -15.77
N THR A 901 21.99 -13.07 -15.76
CA THR A 901 21.12 -12.31 -14.86
C THR A 901 19.65 -12.60 -15.20
N ALA A 902 19.20 -12.48 -16.44
CA ALA A 902 17.83 -12.78 -16.82
C ALA A 902 17.39 -14.21 -16.46
N SER A 903 18.23 -15.22 -16.75
CA SER A 903 17.91 -16.61 -16.41
C SER A 903 17.84 -16.85 -14.89
N ALA A 904 18.69 -16.18 -14.09
CA ALA A 904 18.63 -16.27 -12.63
C ALA A 904 17.47 -15.49 -12.00
N LEU A 905 17.06 -14.38 -12.62
CA LEU A 905 16.01 -13.50 -12.09
C LEU A 905 14.61 -13.95 -12.50
N PHE A 906 14.41 -14.40 -13.75
CA PHE A 906 13.08 -14.63 -14.33
C PHE A 906 12.88 -16.05 -14.88
N GLY A 907 13.91 -16.91 -14.85
CA GLY A 907 13.88 -18.23 -15.52
C GLY A 907 13.74 -18.16 -17.05
N SER A 908 13.78 -16.95 -17.62
CA SER A 908 13.44 -16.66 -19.01
C SER A 908 14.65 -16.79 -19.94
N THR A 909 14.36 -17.17 -21.19
CA THR A 909 15.30 -17.14 -22.32
C THR A 909 15.22 -15.84 -23.11
N ALA A 910 14.30 -14.93 -22.77
CA ALA A 910 14.18 -13.63 -23.44
C ALA A 910 15.50 -12.85 -23.39
N ARG A 911 15.88 -12.26 -24.54
CA ARG A 911 17.13 -11.51 -24.66
C ARG A 911 17.04 -10.21 -23.84
N PRO A 912 17.93 -9.97 -22.87
CA PRO A 912 17.95 -8.74 -22.09
C PRO A 912 18.21 -7.51 -22.96
N LEU A 913 17.72 -6.36 -22.53
CA LEU A 913 18.09 -5.08 -23.13
C LEU A 913 19.52 -4.72 -22.73
N THR A 914 20.39 -4.41 -23.71
CA THR A 914 21.82 -4.12 -23.46
C THR A 914 22.24 -2.74 -23.97
N GLY A 915 23.35 -2.22 -23.44
CA GLY A 915 23.83 -0.86 -23.66
C GLY A 915 23.01 0.19 -22.90
N VAL A 916 22.34 -0.20 -21.81
CA VAL A 916 21.57 0.69 -20.95
C VAL A 916 22.50 1.47 -20.02
N VAL A 917 23.60 0.84 -19.60
CA VAL A 917 24.65 1.43 -18.76
C VAL A 917 25.94 1.61 -19.58
N ARG A 918 26.71 2.64 -19.27
CA ARG A 918 28.06 2.84 -19.83
C ARG A 918 29.00 1.75 -19.30
N ALA A 919 29.95 1.30 -20.13
CA ALA A 919 30.92 0.26 -19.79
C ALA A 919 31.75 0.63 -18.54
#